data_AF-A0A814B5X9-F1
#
_entry.id   AF-A0A814B5X9-F1
#
_cell.length_a   1.000
_cell.length_b   1.000
_cell.length_c   1.000
_cell.angle_alpha   90.00
_cell.angle_beta   90.00
_cell.angle_gamma   90.00
#
_symmetry.space_group_name_H-M   'P 1'
#
loop_
_entity.id
_entity.type
_entity.pdbx_description
1 polymer ?
#
loop_
_entity_poly.entity_id
_entity_poly.type
_entity_poly.pdbx_seq_one_letter_code
_entity_poly.pdbx_strand_id
1 'polypeptide(L)'
;MDDQAFLNTLQSCLDADNFKRQAAEVRKIVQKFNDDEYQKIPDEQKTILLMSALCNVQLSSPIRAFAAVMLRRLFSTNFEAFWPKFSQEQQGALKKELLLRISHIDDDETIRKKICNIVAELAKNLMENVLLRNHAIHRKEHVFMFDFCNIDDNDTNQWPEVLQFLFESANSNHNSLKESALVIFESFPGIFGSQAEQLTTLIHQIFLSCLNNPDVKVRYTAATALAAFLKHNNEDNRILTVYRDCLSCLISTVTHSLQNSDEDTVLKALIDIAENSPKFLRPSIDEIFELCLQSMQNENFEETRRHLSLEVLVTLSETASGMVRKVARKFMNRLVPQLLEMMVDLDDDKEWSTKDTIEDEEDDSNAVIGESSLDRLACALGGKTMLQYILSAVQTMLQNPDWRYRHAGLMALSATGEGCHREMSNILDELVSGILVFLKDSHPRVRYAACNALGQMSTDFQGIFQKKFHSVVIPGLLSILDDHDNPRTQAHGGAALVNFAEDCPQRLLVEHLPMIIDKLDQVLLRKYQELCTQNRKLVLEQIVTTLAAIADTVAQDFSPYYDRFMPQLKYLFKNAIAPDYRMLRGKTMECISLIGLAVGKEKFINDCYEIMQDLVKTQVDFENLGNDDPQIAYLIGAWTRICKILGKDFEQYLPIVMGPVLKAAAFKPEVTVLADGETDVEEDDNWEVLNVGDQAFGIKTSGLEEKSSACSMLVCYARELKEGFVNYVEETTRLMVPLLRFYFHEGVRAAAAEALPHLLECAKLRGDDYVRQMWQYMNKELFKAIEIEPDHEVLGELFSSLGKCVETLGVSCLTGDELKELTTILDQHLKKHFERCDERQEKRRDEDFDEEVEEELLEEDDFDAYILNRLSDIIHSLLVTYSESYLVYFETLVPHFYQLLQAQRSVSDRQWSLCVWDDVIQYTGQASFRYQQYFLQRMADSVQDASPEIRQAASYGFGVMGMNGGPVYARACADILPRLFQMIDQPDSRSTENNTATENAIAAVSKIFKYNNSQIENFNKLLQVWFSWLPIHEDTEETPHVYGYLCDLIESNNPVIVGAENCNVPAVIRLFADSFSKSSIEVNSIVGQRMVLILKHVQTIPTIFQTCMAILSIEERNALAAALSATATPAQTHSNSTLTSSVGVMPTHNGRGEHVPVIMNNHHASL
;
A
#
# COMPACT_ATOMS: atom_id res chain seq x y z
N MET A 1 41.42 30.81 2.01
CA MET A 1 40.71 32.05 2.37
C MET A 1 41.37 32.64 3.61
N ASP A 2 41.41 33.96 3.74
CA ASP A 2 41.78 34.65 4.99
C ASP A 2 40.61 34.54 5.99
N ASP A 3 40.89 34.38 7.30
CA ASP A 3 39.88 34.19 8.36
C ASP A 3 38.84 35.31 8.33
N GLN A 4 39.26 36.54 8.01
CA GLN A 4 38.36 37.69 7.90
C GLN A 4 37.37 37.57 6.72
N ALA A 5 37.76 36.95 5.61
CA ALA A 5 36.87 36.75 4.45
C ALA A 5 35.79 35.69 4.75
N PHE A 6 36.14 34.65 5.52
CA PHE A 6 35.19 33.64 5.98
C PHE A 6 34.18 34.24 6.97
N LEU A 7 34.64 35.05 7.92
CA LEU A 7 33.77 35.74 8.88
C LEU A 7 32.80 36.70 8.21
N ASN A 8 33.26 37.45 7.19
CA ASN A 8 32.39 38.31 6.39
C ASN A 8 31.32 37.49 5.63
N THR A 9 31.64 36.28 5.21
CA THR A 9 30.68 35.37 4.54
C THR A 9 29.61 34.92 5.54
N LEU A 10 30.00 34.41 6.72
CA LEU A 10 29.06 34.00 7.78
C LEU A 10 28.16 35.16 8.24
N GLN A 11 28.72 36.37 8.35
CA GLN A 11 27.96 37.55 8.77
C GLN A 11 26.96 38.01 7.70
N SER A 12 27.26 37.78 6.42
CA SER A 12 26.36 38.16 5.32
C SER A 12 25.20 37.16 5.17
N CYS A 13 25.37 35.90 5.56
CA CYS A 13 24.29 34.90 5.68
C CYS A 13 23.27 35.25 6.79
N LEU A 14 23.63 36.11 7.75
CA LEU A 14 22.78 36.52 8.87
C LEU A 14 22.21 37.95 8.71
N ASP A 15 22.32 38.57 7.53
CA ASP A 15 21.84 39.95 7.29
C ASP A 15 20.29 39.99 7.22
N ALA A 16 19.68 41.02 7.82
CA ALA A 16 18.22 41.19 7.86
C ALA A 16 17.64 41.72 6.53
N ASP A 17 18.47 42.31 5.67
CA ASP A 17 18.08 42.72 4.33
C ASP A 17 18.01 41.48 3.43
N ASN A 18 16.80 41.05 3.05
CA ASN A 18 16.59 39.93 2.15
C ASN A 18 17.44 40.04 0.88
N PHE A 19 17.79 41.24 0.39
CA PHE A 19 18.63 41.42 -0.80
C PHE A 19 20.13 41.33 -0.50
N LYS A 20 20.57 41.49 0.75
CA LYS A 20 21.97 41.26 1.18
C LYS A 20 22.19 39.85 1.70
N ARG A 21 21.21 39.31 2.42
CA ARG A 21 21.07 37.89 2.72
C ARG A 21 21.02 37.10 1.43
N GLN A 22 20.12 37.45 0.50
CA GLN A 22 20.14 36.97 -0.87
C GLN A 22 21.31 37.51 -1.71
N ALA A 23 22.03 38.59 -1.44
CA ALA A 23 23.26 38.86 -2.24
C ALA A 23 24.45 38.03 -1.75
N ALA A 24 24.41 37.56 -0.51
CA ALA A 24 25.35 36.63 0.11
C ALA A 24 24.97 35.16 -0.13
N GLU A 25 23.67 34.86 -0.23
CA GLU A 25 23.06 33.55 -0.49
C GLU A 25 22.69 33.37 -1.99
N VAL A 26 22.50 34.44 -2.76
CA VAL A 26 21.86 34.44 -4.09
C VAL A 26 22.35 35.60 -4.99
N ARG A 27 23.55 35.45 -5.58
CA ARG A 27 23.65 35.88 -6.99
C ARG A 27 22.75 34.94 -7.82
N LYS A 28 21.47 35.32 -7.94
CA LYS A 28 20.28 34.70 -8.60
C LYS A 28 20.61 33.72 -9.74
N ILE A 29 20.07 32.49 -9.84
CA ILE A 29 18.66 32.04 -9.94
C ILE A 29 18.54 30.53 -9.59
N VAL A 30 17.57 30.17 -8.72
CA VAL A 30 16.79 28.91 -8.59
C VAL A 30 17.48 27.55 -8.80
N GLN A 31 17.69 26.83 -7.68
CA GLN A 31 17.58 25.37 -7.48
C GLN A 31 18.33 24.42 -8.45
N LYS A 32 19.46 24.84 -9.02
CA LYS A 32 20.35 23.89 -9.74
C LYS A 32 21.80 23.81 -9.25
N PHE A 33 22.19 24.59 -8.24
CA PHE A 33 23.55 24.56 -7.70
C PHE A 33 23.54 24.98 -6.22
N ASN A 34 23.77 24.03 -5.31
CA ASN A 34 24.11 24.31 -3.90
C ASN A 34 25.52 24.92 -3.82
N ASP A 35 25.64 26.16 -3.34
CA ASP A 35 26.80 26.84 -2.72
C ASP A 35 28.20 26.82 -3.39
N ASP A 36 28.39 27.52 -4.51
CA ASP A 36 29.64 27.44 -5.27
C ASP A 36 30.89 28.13 -4.66
N GLU A 37 30.84 28.90 -3.56
CA GLU A 37 32.07 29.42 -2.89
C GLU A 37 32.38 28.71 -1.56
N TYR A 38 31.38 28.43 -0.74
CA TYR A 38 31.53 27.60 0.46
C TYR A 38 31.79 26.14 0.08
N GLN A 39 31.07 25.54 -0.88
CA GLN A 39 31.34 24.16 -1.34
C GLN A 39 32.70 24.01 -2.03
N LYS A 40 33.26 25.09 -2.60
CA LYS A 40 34.63 25.10 -3.14
C LYS A 40 35.70 25.03 -2.05
N ILE A 41 35.38 25.36 -0.80
CA ILE A 41 36.29 25.17 0.33
C ILE A 41 36.34 23.66 0.63
N PRO A 42 37.53 23.03 0.66
CA PRO A 42 37.65 21.64 1.08
C PRO A 42 37.09 21.44 2.49
N ASP A 43 36.40 20.32 2.74
CA ASP A 43 35.70 20.06 4.00
C ASP A 43 36.63 20.04 5.23
N GLU A 44 37.90 19.66 5.03
CA GLU A 44 38.94 19.73 6.05
C GLU A 44 39.20 21.18 6.48
N GLN A 45 39.20 22.09 5.49
CA GLN A 45 39.38 23.53 5.73
C GLN A 45 38.10 24.16 6.30
N LYS A 46 36.91 23.73 5.88
CA LYS A 46 35.63 24.16 6.49
C LYS A 46 35.61 23.82 7.98
N THR A 47 35.98 22.59 8.33
CA THR A 47 36.01 22.12 9.73
C THR A 47 36.88 23.01 10.61
N ILE A 48 38.10 23.36 10.17
CA ILE A 48 39.01 24.24 10.93
C ILE A 48 38.44 25.66 11.06
N LEU A 49 37.92 26.22 9.97
CA LEU A 49 37.39 27.59 9.95
C LEU A 49 36.14 27.74 10.82
N LEU A 50 35.22 26.78 10.75
CA LEU A 50 34.02 26.74 11.59
C LEU A 50 34.37 26.57 13.07
N MET A 51 35.32 25.69 13.39
CA MET A 51 35.80 25.50 14.76
C MET A 51 36.45 26.77 15.32
N SER A 52 37.25 27.46 14.51
CA SER A 52 37.87 28.75 14.88
C SER A 52 36.81 29.84 15.14
N ALA A 53 35.81 29.94 14.26
CA ALA A 53 34.69 30.88 14.43
C ALA A 53 33.88 30.56 15.70
N LEU A 54 33.62 29.29 15.97
CA LEU A 54 32.90 28.83 17.16
C LEU A 54 33.64 29.19 18.47
N CYS A 55 34.97 28.99 18.50
CA CYS A 55 35.81 29.25 19.66
C CYS A 55 36.10 30.74 19.91
N ASN A 56 35.92 31.61 18.90
CA ASN A 56 36.26 33.02 19.03
C ASN A 56 35.19 33.82 19.81
N VAL A 57 35.45 34.03 21.11
CA VAL A 57 34.60 34.83 22.02
C VAL A 57 34.37 36.27 21.59
N GLN A 58 35.17 36.82 20.67
CA GLN A 58 35.00 38.18 20.16
C GLN A 58 33.91 38.27 19.07
N LEU A 59 33.46 37.14 18.54
CA LEU A 59 32.36 37.09 17.57
C LEU A 59 31.01 37.09 18.28
N SER A 60 29.98 37.61 17.59
CA SER A 60 28.63 37.67 18.14
C SER A 60 28.02 36.28 18.34
N SER A 61 27.11 36.15 19.31
CA SER A 61 26.41 34.90 19.62
C SER A 61 25.75 34.25 18.38
N PRO A 62 25.05 35.00 17.48
CA PRO A 62 24.48 34.45 16.27
C PRO A 62 25.51 33.84 15.29
N ILE A 63 26.67 34.48 15.11
CA ILE A 63 27.72 33.97 14.21
C ILE A 63 28.30 32.67 14.75
N ARG A 64 28.56 32.61 16.07
CA ARG A 64 29.05 31.41 16.74
C ARG A 64 28.03 30.27 16.70
N ALA A 65 26.74 30.58 16.91
CA ALA A 65 25.65 29.63 16.83
C ALA A 65 25.49 29.06 15.40
N PHE A 66 25.57 29.91 14.37
CA PHE A 66 25.53 29.49 12.98
C PHE A 66 26.73 28.61 12.60
N ALA A 67 27.94 28.97 13.04
CA ALA A 67 29.12 28.13 12.85
C ALA A 67 28.97 26.74 13.49
N ALA A 68 28.33 26.65 14.65
CA ALA A 68 28.04 25.37 15.31
C ALA A 68 27.06 24.50 14.48
N VAL A 69 25.98 25.09 13.97
CA VAL A 69 25.00 24.37 13.12
C VAL A 69 25.66 23.85 11.85
N MET A 70 26.45 24.69 11.17
CA MET A 70 27.15 24.30 9.94
C MET A 70 28.19 23.21 10.17
N LEU A 71 28.88 23.23 11.32
CA LEU A 71 29.84 22.21 11.68
C LEU A 71 29.16 20.86 11.93
N ARG A 72 28.01 20.85 12.63
CA ARG A 72 27.23 19.62 12.81
C ARG A 72 26.75 19.06 11.47
N ARG A 73 26.15 19.89 10.60
CA ARG A 73 25.70 19.47 9.26
C ARG A 73 26.83 18.88 8.42
N LEU A 74 28.03 19.44 8.51
CA LEU A 74 29.21 18.88 7.84
C LEU A 74 29.56 17.48 8.36
N PHE A 75 29.45 17.25 9.67
CA PHE A 75 29.65 15.92 10.27
C PHE A 75 28.55 14.95 9.85
N SER A 76 27.28 15.36 9.78
CA SER A 76 26.20 14.44 9.38
C SER A 76 26.24 14.03 7.90
N THR A 77 26.68 14.92 7.01
CA THR A 77 26.53 14.72 5.56
C THR A 77 27.74 14.11 4.85
N ASN A 78 28.97 14.34 5.32
CA ASN A 78 30.17 13.98 4.55
C ASN A 78 31.35 13.48 5.40
N PHE A 79 31.12 13.02 6.63
CA PHE A 79 32.17 12.65 7.59
C PHE A 79 33.25 11.73 7.02
N GLU A 80 32.82 10.64 6.37
CA GLU A 80 33.72 9.60 5.86
C GLU A 80 34.72 10.12 4.81
N ALA A 81 34.30 11.11 4.01
CA ALA A 81 35.11 11.62 2.92
C ALA A 81 36.25 12.52 3.39
N PHE A 82 36.11 13.21 4.53
CA PHE A 82 37.08 14.21 4.98
C PHE A 82 37.76 13.86 6.30
N TRP A 83 37.07 13.21 7.25
CA TRP A 83 37.62 12.95 8.58
C TRP A 83 38.92 12.12 8.58
N PRO A 84 39.07 11.06 7.75
CA PRO A 84 40.31 10.28 7.68
C PRO A 84 41.53 11.04 7.14
N LYS A 85 41.34 12.22 6.54
CA LYS A 85 42.43 13.03 5.98
C LYS A 85 43.12 13.90 7.03
N PHE A 86 42.52 14.09 8.21
CA PHE A 86 43.19 14.70 9.36
C PHE A 86 44.20 13.73 9.99
N SER A 87 45.32 14.25 10.50
CA SER A 87 46.24 13.45 11.31
C SER A 87 45.60 13.08 12.66
N GLN A 88 46.07 12.00 13.30
CA GLN A 88 45.59 11.62 14.64
C GLN A 88 45.76 12.73 15.68
N GLU A 89 46.81 13.57 15.54
CA GLU A 89 47.03 14.73 16.40
C GLU A 89 45.99 15.83 16.14
N GLN A 90 45.63 16.09 14.88
CA GLN A 90 44.59 17.05 14.51
C GLN A 90 43.21 16.58 14.96
N GLN A 91 42.87 15.30 14.76
CA GLN A 91 41.64 14.70 15.26
C GLN A 91 41.56 14.80 16.80
N GLY A 92 42.66 14.47 17.50
CA GLY A 92 42.75 14.62 18.95
C GLY A 92 42.56 16.06 19.43
N ALA A 93 43.14 17.04 18.73
CA ALA A 93 42.99 18.45 19.04
C ALA A 93 41.54 18.94 18.86
N LEU A 94 40.88 18.58 17.76
CA LEU A 94 39.48 18.92 17.50
C LEU A 94 38.55 18.33 18.57
N LYS A 95 38.72 17.04 18.90
CA LYS A 95 37.97 16.37 19.97
C LYS A 95 38.13 17.09 21.31
N LYS A 96 39.37 17.42 21.69
CA LYS A 96 39.67 18.08 22.95
C LYS A 96 39.09 19.50 23.02
N GLU A 97 39.19 20.26 21.93
CA GLU A 97 38.69 21.64 21.88
C GLU A 97 37.16 21.71 22.05
N LEU A 98 36.42 20.79 21.43
CA LEU A 98 34.96 20.69 21.60
C LEU A 98 34.58 20.44 23.07
N LEU A 99 35.19 19.45 23.74
CA LEU A 99 34.90 19.15 25.15
C LEU A 99 35.33 20.28 26.09
N LEU A 100 36.47 20.92 25.80
CA LEU A 100 36.94 22.07 26.55
C LEU A 100 35.93 23.22 26.45
N ARG A 101 35.35 23.44 25.25
CA ARG A 101 34.37 24.52 25.09
C ARG A 101 33.08 24.31 25.85
N ILE A 102 32.59 23.08 25.94
CA ILE A 102 31.44 22.77 26.80
C ILE A 102 31.77 23.01 28.29
N SER A 103 33.02 22.72 28.69
CA SER A 103 33.50 22.92 30.06
C SER A 103 33.61 24.40 30.49
N HIS A 104 33.59 25.34 29.54
CA HIS A 104 33.60 26.78 29.82
C HIS A 104 32.19 27.28 30.18
N ILE A 105 31.89 27.32 31.48
CA ILE A 105 30.56 27.63 32.04
C ILE A 105 30.04 29.06 31.69
N ASP A 106 30.92 29.99 31.32
CA ASP A 106 30.59 31.38 30.97
C ASP A 106 30.04 31.58 29.53
N ASP A 107 29.96 30.52 28.72
CA ASP A 107 29.40 30.60 27.37
C ASP A 107 27.85 30.58 27.36
N ASP A 108 27.26 31.22 26.34
CA ASP A 108 25.82 31.24 26.04
C ASP A 108 25.23 29.82 26.03
N GLU A 109 24.12 29.63 26.75
CA GLU A 109 23.41 28.34 26.88
C GLU A 109 23.03 27.73 25.52
N THR A 110 22.60 28.55 24.58
CA THR A 110 22.21 28.14 23.22
C THR A 110 23.41 27.61 22.45
N ILE A 111 24.56 28.30 22.57
CA ILE A 111 25.80 27.87 21.92
C ILE A 111 26.27 26.56 22.55
N ARG A 112 26.24 26.46 23.88
CA ARG A 112 26.65 25.24 24.59
C ARG A 112 25.84 24.02 24.15
N LYS A 113 24.51 24.14 24.02
CA LYS A 113 23.65 23.08 23.46
C LYS A 113 24.05 22.69 22.03
N LYS A 114 24.25 23.67 21.15
CA LYS A 114 24.69 23.40 19.77
C LYS A 114 26.05 22.69 19.70
N ILE A 115 26.99 22.99 20.61
CA ILE A 115 28.27 22.27 20.73
C ILE A 115 28.06 20.84 21.22
N CYS A 116 27.14 20.61 22.16
CA CYS A 116 26.77 19.25 22.61
C CYS A 116 26.29 18.41 21.42
N ASN A 117 25.44 18.96 20.55
CA ASN A 117 24.95 18.25 19.37
C ASN A 117 26.09 17.95 18.36
N ILE A 118 27.08 18.82 18.20
CA ILE A 118 28.29 18.52 17.41
C ILE A 118 29.08 17.36 18.02
N VAL A 119 29.22 17.35 19.35
CA VAL A 119 29.95 16.28 20.07
C VAL A 119 29.24 14.94 19.93
N ALA A 120 27.91 14.92 20.07
CA ALA A 120 27.10 13.72 19.86
C ALA A 120 27.24 13.19 18.42
N GLU A 121 27.10 14.07 17.43
CA GLU A 121 27.25 13.72 16.01
C GLU A 121 28.64 13.15 15.69
N LEU A 122 29.69 13.77 16.24
CA LEU A 122 31.06 13.29 16.08
C LEU A 122 31.25 11.92 16.77
N ALA A 123 30.68 11.73 17.95
CA ALA A 123 30.77 10.45 18.67
C ALA A 123 30.06 9.32 17.91
N LYS A 124 28.87 9.58 17.35
CA LYS A 124 28.12 8.66 16.49
C LYS A 124 28.96 8.20 15.29
N ASN A 125 29.46 9.15 14.51
CA ASN A 125 30.30 8.88 13.33
C ASN A 125 31.60 8.12 13.64
N LEU A 126 32.19 8.32 14.82
CA LEU A 126 33.39 7.60 15.28
C LEU A 126 33.10 6.17 15.73
N MET A 127 31.86 5.86 16.06
CA MET A 127 31.40 4.51 16.39
C MET A 127 31.07 3.72 15.10
N GLU A 128 30.26 4.30 14.21
CA GLU A 128 29.86 3.67 12.93
C GLU A 128 31.04 3.34 12.00
N ASN A 129 32.13 4.11 12.06
CA ASN A 129 33.35 3.88 11.26
C ASN A 129 34.05 2.53 11.53
N VAL A 130 33.67 1.77 12.58
CA VAL A 130 34.16 0.40 12.80
C VAL A 130 33.51 -0.59 11.84
N LEU A 131 32.22 -0.43 11.52
CA LEU A 131 31.49 -1.31 10.61
C LEU A 131 32.11 -1.27 9.20
N LEU A 132 32.39 -0.07 8.69
CA LEU A 132 32.95 0.10 7.33
C LEU A 132 34.43 -0.27 7.21
N ARG A 133 35.26 -0.08 8.24
CA ARG A 133 36.68 -0.49 8.18
C ARG A 133 36.87 -2.01 8.18
N ASN A 134 36.02 -2.75 8.88
CA ASN A 134 36.06 -4.22 8.85
C ASN A 134 35.37 -4.78 7.59
N HIS A 135 34.36 -4.10 7.04
CA HIS A 135 33.69 -4.51 5.79
C HIS A 135 34.48 -4.17 4.51
N ALA A 136 35.30 -3.12 4.50
CA ALA A 136 36.07 -2.74 3.31
C ALA A 136 37.24 -3.71 2.98
N ILE A 137 37.65 -4.57 3.93
CA ILE A 137 38.77 -5.50 3.73
C ILE A 137 38.30 -6.91 3.32
N HIS A 138 37.00 -7.23 3.47
CA HIS A 138 36.45 -8.51 3.04
C HIS A 138 35.10 -8.38 2.30
N ARG A 139 35.17 -8.44 0.95
CA ARG A 139 34.09 -8.72 -0.04
C ARG A 139 33.05 -7.58 -0.22
N LYS A 140 32.67 -7.09 -1.41
CA LYS A 140 32.48 -7.70 -2.75
C LYS A 140 31.91 -9.12 -2.67
N GLU A 141 30.58 -9.21 -2.71
CA GLU A 141 29.69 -10.38 -2.83
C GLU A 141 29.01 -10.89 -1.53
N HIS A 142 27.66 -10.79 -1.50
CA HIS A 142 26.61 -11.59 -0.84
C HIS A 142 26.64 -11.96 0.68
N VAL A 143 25.49 -11.67 1.34
CA VAL A 143 24.65 -12.48 2.29
C VAL A 143 25.25 -12.92 3.64
N PHE A 144 24.52 -12.69 4.74
CA PHE A 144 24.12 -13.63 5.83
C PHE A 144 23.95 -12.90 7.18
N MET A 145 22.69 -12.77 7.62
CA MET A 145 22.31 -12.68 9.03
C MET A 145 21.93 -14.11 9.47
N PHE A 146 22.36 -14.53 10.66
CA PHE A 146 22.19 -15.87 11.27
C PHE A 146 23.03 -17.04 10.71
N ASP A 147 24.29 -17.11 11.13
CA ASP A 147 24.92 -18.25 11.84
C ASP A 147 26.45 -18.05 11.90
N PHE A 148 26.92 -17.18 12.80
CA PHE A 148 28.33 -17.21 13.26
C PHE A 148 28.40 -16.78 14.73
N CYS A 149 28.30 -17.77 15.62
CA CYS A 149 28.99 -17.68 16.90
C CYS A 149 30.49 -17.48 16.62
N ASN A 150 31.06 -16.38 17.16
CA ASN A 150 32.48 -15.98 17.16
C ASN A 150 32.99 -15.16 15.95
N ILE A 151 32.42 -13.97 15.72
CA ILE A 151 33.18 -12.84 15.14
C ILE A 151 33.14 -11.72 16.18
N ASP A 152 34.32 -11.28 16.63
CA ASP A 152 34.49 -10.35 17.76
C ASP A 152 33.68 -9.05 17.60
N ASP A 153 32.72 -8.86 18.51
CA ASP A 153 32.08 -7.59 18.83
C ASP A 153 33.13 -6.51 19.04
N ASN A 154 33.07 -5.44 18.24
CA ASN A 154 33.76 -4.21 18.59
C ASN A 154 32.91 -2.99 18.22
N ASP A 155 31.65 -2.98 18.67
CA ASP A 155 30.87 -1.76 18.92
C ASP A 155 31.48 -0.96 20.08
N THR A 156 32.77 -0.67 20.01
CA THR A 156 33.51 -0.02 21.10
C THR A 156 33.76 1.43 20.71
N ASN A 157 33.25 2.37 21.52
CA ASN A 157 33.44 3.80 21.30
C ASN A 157 34.94 4.14 21.20
N GLN A 158 35.37 4.74 20.09
CA GLN A 158 36.77 5.12 19.83
C GLN A 158 37.19 6.45 20.46
N TRP A 159 36.29 7.09 21.22
CA TRP A 159 36.49 8.35 21.90
C TRP A 159 36.28 8.22 23.42
N PRO A 160 37.16 7.50 24.15
CA PRO A 160 36.98 7.28 25.59
C PRO A 160 36.89 8.59 26.40
N GLU A 161 37.50 9.67 25.93
CA GLU A 161 37.44 10.98 26.58
C GLU A 161 36.02 11.58 26.59
N VAL A 162 35.14 11.25 25.61
CA VAL A 162 33.75 11.72 25.63
C VAL A 162 32.94 11.01 26.72
N LEU A 163 33.20 9.72 26.92
CA LEU A 163 32.56 8.93 27.98
C LEU A 163 33.00 9.45 29.35
N GLN A 164 34.30 9.69 29.53
CA GLN A 164 34.82 10.30 30.75
C GLN A 164 34.16 11.67 31.00
N PHE A 165 34.09 12.51 29.97
CA PHE A 165 33.46 13.82 30.05
C PHE A 165 31.98 13.74 30.45
N LEU A 166 31.21 12.82 29.87
CA LEU A 166 29.80 12.58 30.23
C LEU A 166 29.65 12.24 31.72
N PHE A 167 30.42 11.27 32.21
CA PHE A 167 30.35 10.82 33.60
C PHE A 167 30.77 11.91 34.59
N GLU A 168 31.85 12.66 34.29
CA GLU A 168 32.32 13.76 35.13
C GLU A 168 31.32 14.93 35.15
N SER A 169 30.75 15.26 33.99
CA SER A 169 29.81 16.38 33.84
C SER A 169 28.46 16.10 34.49
N ALA A 170 27.93 14.88 34.33
CA ALA A 170 26.69 14.43 34.99
C ALA A 170 26.80 14.41 36.52
N ASN A 171 27.99 14.10 37.05
CA ASN A 171 28.26 14.11 38.50
C ASN A 171 28.81 15.46 39.03
N SER A 172 28.93 16.47 38.17
CA SER A 172 29.49 17.76 38.57
C SER A 172 28.58 18.54 39.53
N ASN A 173 29.12 19.54 40.22
CA ASN A 173 28.30 20.45 41.05
C ASN A 173 27.64 21.57 40.24
N HIS A 174 27.85 21.63 38.92
CA HIS A 174 27.35 22.68 38.05
C HIS A 174 26.19 22.17 37.20
N ASN A 175 25.00 22.73 37.40
CA ASN A 175 23.78 22.31 36.68
C ASN A 175 23.93 22.43 35.15
N SER A 176 24.65 23.44 34.67
CA SER A 176 24.93 23.63 33.23
C SER A 176 25.74 22.50 32.60
N LEU A 177 26.66 21.88 33.35
CA LEU A 177 27.44 20.74 32.86
C LEU A 177 26.63 19.43 32.92
N LYS A 178 25.76 19.29 33.93
CA LYS A 178 24.80 18.19 33.98
C LYS A 178 23.86 18.22 32.78
N GLU A 179 23.29 19.40 32.48
CA GLU A 179 22.48 19.64 31.28
C GLU A 179 23.26 19.26 30.01
N SER A 180 24.50 19.74 29.84
CA SER A 180 25.31 19.38 28.67
C SER A 180 25.57 17.89 28.52
N ALA A 181 25.80 17.17 29.62
CA ALA A 181 25.95 15.72 29.58
C ALA A 181 24.67 15.04 29.10
N LEU A 182 23.51 15.48 29.58
CA LEU A 182 22.21 14.95 29.20
C LEU A 182 21.87 15.27 27.74
N VAL A 183 22.18 16.48 27.23
CA VAL A 183 21.95 16.83 25.82
C VAL A 183 22.79 15.96 24.87
N ILE A 184 24.07 15.72 25.19
CA ILE A 184 24.91 14.81 24.39
C ILE A 184 24.30 13.40 24.40
N PHE A 185 23.82 12.95 25.56
CA PHE A 185 23.20 11.64 25.72
C PHE A 185 21.88 11.54 24.95
N GLU A 186 21.03 12.55 25.03
CA GLU A 186 19.76 12.65 24.29
C GLU A 186 19.99 12.57 22.78
N SER A 187 20.98 13.30 22.26
CA SER A 187 21.33 13.30 20.84
C SER A 187 21.99 11.99 20.36
N PHE A 188 22.63 11.23 21.25
CA PHE A 188 23.21 9.92 20.90
C PHE A 188 23.17 8.94 22.09
N PRO A 189 22.02 8.28 22.33
CA PRO A 189 21.85 7.39 23.48
C PRO A 189 22.76 6.14 23.42
N GLY A 190 23.12 5.71 22.21
CA GLY A 190 24.00 4.57 21.94
C GLY A 190 25.50 4.80 22.22
N ILE A 191 25.90 5.94 22.81
CA ILE A 191 27.31 6.35 22.94
C ILE A 191 28.22 5.36 23.68
N PHE A 192 27.68 4.41 24.45
CA PHE A 192 28.45 3.41 25.19
C PHE A 192 28.78 2.15 24.39
N GLY A 193 28.07 1.89 23.28
CA GLY A 193 28.21 0.67 22.48
C GLY A 193 28.17 -0.61 23.34
N SER A 194 29.10 -1.55 23.10
CA SER A 194 29.23 -2.82 23.82
C SER A 194 29.48 -2.68 25.34
N GLN A 195 29.87 -1.48 25.81
CA GLN A 195 30.06 -1.21 27.24
C GLN A 195 28.75 -0.86 27.96
N ALA A 196 27.64 -0.65 27.23
CA ALA A 196 26.35 -0.27 27.79
C ALA A 196 25.86 -1.25 28.86
N GLU A 197 25.95 -2.57 28.63
CA GLU A 197 25.50 -3.59 29.58
C GLU A 197 26.26 -3.49 30.93
N GLN A 198 27.58 -3.26 30.86
CA GLN A 198 28.43 -3.12 32.06
C GLN A 198 28.17 -1.80 32.81
N LEU A 199 27.83 -0.74 32.07
CA LEU A 199 27.61 0.61 32.61
C LEU A 199 26.14 0.89 32.97
N THR A 200 25.22 -0.02 32.68
CA THR A 200 23.77 0.16 32.86
C THR A 200 23.41 0.65 34.27
N THR A 201 24.04 0.09 35.31
CA THR A 201 23.77 0.52 36.70
C THR A 201 24.22 1.96 36.98
N LEU A 202 25.34 2.38 36.37
CA LEU A 202 25.88 3.74 36.54
C LEU A 202 25.03 4.76 35.77
N ILE A 203 24.64 4.44 34.54
CA ILE A 203 23.75 5.26 33.72
C ILE A 203 22.40 5.44 34.44
N HIS A 204 21.83 4.36 34.97
CA HIS A 204 20.63 4.40 35.79
C HIS A 204 20.75 5.35 36.99
N GLN A 205 21.86 5.30 37.74
CA GLN A 205 22.10 6.21 38.86
C GLN A 205 22.16 7.68 38.44
N ILE A 206 22.74 7.96 37.27
CA ILE A 206 22.81 9.32 36.71
C ILE A 206 21.39 9.84 36.43
N PHE A 207 20.58 9.09 35.69
CA PHE A 207 19.20 9.47 35.39
C PHE A 207 18.39 9.71 36.66
N LEU A 208 18.45 8.79 37.62
CA LEU A 208 17.73 8.94 38.89
C LEU A 208 18.18 10.18 39.68
N SER A 209 19.48 10.50 39.66
CA SER A 209 20.02 11.69 40.32
C SER A 209 19.61 13.00 39.63
N CYS A 210 19.58 13.00 38.29
CA CYS A 210 19.25 14.18 37.48
C CYS A 210 17.75 14.46 37.47
N LEU A 211 16.90 13.43 37.42
CA LEU A 211 15.44 13.56 37.54
C LEU A 211 15.00 14.05 38.93
N ASN A 212 15.81 13.81 39.97
CA ASN A 212 15.58 14.33 41.33
C ASN A 212 16.35 15.62 41.63
N ASN A 213 16.99 16.25 40.63
CA ASN A 213 17.76 17.46 40.85
C ASN A 213 16.83 18.63 41.27
N PRO A 214 17.22 19.47 42.24
CA PRO A 214 16.44 20.67 42.60
C PRO A 214 16.28 21.67 41.44
N ASP A 215 17.17 21.63 40.45
CA ASP A 215 17.12 22.48 39.26
C ASP A 215 16.16 21.90 38.21
N VAL A 216 15.14 22.70 37.87
CA VAL A 216 14.06 22.31 36.95
C VAL A 216 14.61 22.00 35.56
N LYS A 217 15.57 22.78 35.04
CA LYS A 217 16.13 22.57 33.70
C LYS A 217 16.83 21.22 33.61
N VAL A 218 17.63 20.87 34.63
CA VAL A 218 18.30 19.56 34.68
C VAL A 218 17.29 18.41 34.70
N ARG A 219 16.17 18.56 35.42
CA ARG A 219 15.10 17.55 35.41
C ARG A 219 14.45 17.40 34.04
N TYR A 220 14.17 18.51 33.36
CA TYR A 220 13.52 18.49 32.04
C TYR A 220 14.41 17.85 30.99
N THR A 221 15.69 18.23 30.92
CA THR A 221 16.65 17.57 30.02
C THR A 221 16.90 16.11 30.39
N ALA A 222 16.77 15.74 31.67
CA ALA A 222 16.88 14.34 32.08
C ALA A 222 15.66 13.51 31.62
N ALA A 223 14.48 14.12 31.54
CA ALA A 223 13.28 13.47 31.03
C ALA A 223 13.37 13.23 29.52
N THR A 224 13.79 14.23 28.73
CA THR A 224 13.99 14.08 27.28
C THR A 224 15.09 13.07 26.96
N ALA A 225 16.23 13.14 27.67
CA ALA A 225 17.30 12.15 27.52
C ALA A 225 16.87 10.73 27.90
N LEU A 226 15.99 10.58 28.91
CA LEU A 226 15.44 9.26 29.27
C LEU A 226 14.52 8.73 28.17
N ALA A 227 13.68 9.59 27.58
CA ALA A 227 12.82 9.21 26.46
C ALA A 227 13.65 8.69 25.27
N ALA A 228 14.67 9.46 24.85
CA ALA A 228 15.60 9.05 23.80
C ALA A 228 16.33 7.73 24.12
N PHE A 229 16.73 7.53 25.37
CA PHE A 229 17.37 6.29 25.83
C PHE A 229 16.43 5.08 25.74
N LEU A 230 15.19 5.22 26.20
CA LEU A 230 14.20 4.15 26.16
C LEU A 230 13.84 3.81 24.71
N LYS A 231 13.63 4.83 23.86
CA LYS A 231 13.41 4.65 22.42
C LYS A 231 14.52 3.83 21.76
N HIS A 232 15.79 4.14 22.06
CA HIS A 232 16.93 3.39 21.53
C HIS A 232 17.02 1.94 22.03
N ASN A 233 16.42 1.61 23.17
CA ASN A 233 16.49 0.29 23.82
C ASN A 233 15.11 -0.35 23.99
N ASN A 234 14.14 -0.02 23.15
CA ASN A 234 12.73 -0.40 23.30
C ASN A 234 12.50 -1.92 23.28
N GLU A 235 13.35 -2.67 22.59
CA GLU A 235 13.29 -4.15 22.51
C GLU A 235 13.83 -4.85 23.76
N ASP A 236 14.67 -4.19 24.58
CA ASP A 236 15.26 -4.82 25.76
C ASP A 236 14.40 -4.63 27.03
N ASN A 237 13.53 -5.61 27.27
CA ASN A 237 12.69 -5.69 28.47
C ASN A 237 13.49 -5.63 29.80
N ARG A 238 14.78 -6.01 29.80
CA ARG A 238 15.62 -5.92 31.00
C ARG A 238 15.91 -4.46 31.34
N ILE A 239 16.20 -3.63 30.33
CA ILE A 239 16.42 -2.19 30.50
C ILE A 239 15.15 -1.54 31.02
N LEU A 240 13.99 -1.81 30.41
CA LEU A 240 12.70 -1.27 30.89
C LEU A 240 12.42 -1.63 32.36
N THR A 241 12.84 -2.83 32.78
CA THR A 241 12.70 -3.28 34.17
C THR A 241 13.64 -2.55 35.13
N VAL A 242 14.91 -2.36 34.76
CA VAL A 242 15.92 -1.70 35.59
C VAL A 242 15.58 -0.23 35.84
N TYR A 243 15.07 0.46 34.83
CA TYR A 243 14.79 1.90 34.89
C TYR A 243 13.42 2.22 35.48
N ARG A 244 12.63 1.22 35.87
CA ARG A 244 11.27 1.39 36.38
C ARG A 244 11.17 2.38 37.55
N ASP A 245 12.19 2.45 38.41
CA ASP A 245 12.19 3.38 39.56
C ASP A 245 12.27 4.86 39.13
N CYS A 246 12.77 5.16 37.93
CA CYS A 246 12.79 6.51 37.36
C CYS A 246 11.39 7.04 37.00
N LEU A 247 10.41 6.15 36.78
CA LEU A 247 9.06 6.51 36.34
C LEU A 247 8.37 7.49 37.30
N SER A 248 8.50 7.25 38.61
CA SER A 248 7.94 8.13 39.64
C SER A 248 8.50 9.56 39.56
N CYS A 249 9.79 9.69 39.24
CA CYS A 249 10.47 10.97 39.12
C CYS A 249 10.09 11.67 37.81
N LEU A 250 9.93 10.91 36.72
CA LEU A 250 9.43 11.40 35.44
C LEU A 250 8.02 11.99 35.60
N ILE A 251 7.08 11.26 36.22
CA ILE A 251 5.69 11.73 36.42
C ILE A 251 5.64 12.98 37.29
N SER A 252 6.46 13.04 38.35
CA SER A 252 6.62 14.25 39.17
C SER A 252 7.12 15.45 38.35
N THR A 253 8.04 15.20 37.41
CA THR A 253 8.59 16.23 36.51
C THR A 253 7.54 16.71 35.50
N VAL A 254 6.77 15.79 34.91
CA VAL A 254 5.63 16.11 34.02
C VAL A 254 4.59 16.95 34.77
N THR A 255 4.21 16.53 35.98
CA THR A 255 3.25 17.24 36.83
C THR A 255 3.72 18.66 37.14
N HIS A 256 5.01 18.85 37.42
CA HIS A 256 5.59 20.16 37.66
C HIS A 256 5.55 21.05 36.41
N SER A 257 5.91 20.50 35.24
CA SER A 257 5.86 21.21 33.95
C SER A 257 4.45 21.71 33.64
N LEU A 258 3.44 20.82 33.78
CA LEU A 258 2.03 21.17 33.58
C LEU A 258 1.55 22.32 34.49
N GLN A 259 1.97 22.33 35.76
CA GLN A 259 1.50 23.32 36.76
C GLN A 259 2.14 24.70 36.64
N ASN A 260 3.39 24.81 36.16
CA ASN A 260 4.16 26.06 36.20
C ASN A 260 4.16 26.83 34.88
N SER A 261 3.49 26.33 33.85
CA SER A 261 3.52 26.92 32.50
C SER A 261 4.94 27.08 31.95
N ASP A 262 5.77 26.05 32.19
CA ASP A 262 7.07 25.93 31.53
C ASP A 262 6.91 25.27 30.13
N GLU A 263 8.00 25.13 29.37
CA GLU A 263 8.00 24.50 28.05
C GLU A 263 7.36 23.10 28.04
N ASP A 264 6.61 22.78 26.97
CA ASP A 264 5.89 21.51 26.78
C ASP A 264 6.79 20.30 26.49
N THR A 265 8.11 20.51 26.48
CA THR A 265 9.15 19.55 26.11
C THR A 265 9.06 18.24 26.90
N VAL A 266 8.69 18.31 28.18
CA VAL A 266 8.58 17.11 29.04
C VAL A 266 7.32 16.30 28.71
N LEU A 267 6.23 16.96 28.32
CA LEU A 267 5.01 16.29 27.91
C LEU A 267 5.22 15.61 26.55
N LYS A 268 5.92 16.26 25.61
CA LYS A 268 6.37 15.64 24.36
C LYS A 268 7.27 14.43 24.61
N ALA A 269 8.21 14.50 25.56
CA ALA A 269 9.01 13.35 25.95
C ALA A 269 8.16 12.19 26.52
N LEU A 270 7.04 12.47 27.19
CA LEU A 270 6.11 11.43 27.64
C LEU A 270 5.35 10.79 26.46
N ILE A 271 4.97 11.58 25.45
CA ILE A 271 4.39 11.08 24.20
C ILE A 271 5.41 10.19 23.48
N ASP A 272 6.67 10.60 23.36
CA ASP A 272 7.73 9.80 22.75
C ASP A 272 7.91 8.44 23.45
N ILE A 273 7.81 8.41 24.78
CA ILE A 273 7.86 7.16 25.57
C ILE A 273 6.60 6.33 25.34
N ALA A 274 5.42 6.94 25.28
CA ALA A 274 4.17 6.25 24.98
C ALA A 274 4.21 5.61 23.59
N GLU A 275 4.77 6.30 22.60
CA GLU A 275 4.89 5.81 21.22
C GLU A 275 5.90 4.65 21.14
N ASN A 276 7.11 4.85 21.69
CA ASN A 276 8.24 3.96 21.41
C ASN A 276 8.50 2.91 22.51
N SER A 277 7.99 3.10 23.73
CA SER A 277 8.26 2.21 24.88
C SER A 277 7.11 2.15 25.90
N PRO A 278 5.85 1.90 25.47
CA PRO A 278 4.68 2.04 26.33
C PRO A 278 4.68 1.10 27.55
N LYS A 279 5.30 -0.08 27.46
CA LYS A 279 5.42 -1.04 28.57
C LYS A 279 6.16 -0.48 29.78
N PHE A 280 7.04 0.52 29.59
CA PHE A 280 7.69 1.24 30.68
C PHE A 280 6.67 1.97 31.58
N LEU A 281 5.61 2.51 30.98
CA LEU A 281 4.59 3.32 31.64
C LEU A 281 3.54 2.47 32.39
N ARG A 282 3.47 1.17 32.11
CA ARG A 282 2.52 0.22 32.71
C ARG A 282 2.30 0.37 34.22
N PRO A 283 3.34 0.50 35.07
CA PRO A 283 3.14 0.56 36.53
C PRO A 283 2.40 1.81 37.01
N SER A 284 2.42 2.89 36.25
CA SER A 284 1.82 4.18 36.61
C SER A 284 0.79 4.66 35.59
N ILE A 285 0.27 3.78 34.73
CA ILE A 285 -0.70 4.16 33.71
C ILE A 285 -1.96 4.81 34.32
N ASP A 286 -2.42 4.32 35.48
CA ASP A 286 -3.53 4.92 36.22
C ASP A 286 -3.26 6.39 36.64
N GLU A 287 -2.03 6.67 37.07
CA GLU A 287 -1.60 8.00 37.50
C GLU A 287 -1.44 8.94 36.29
N ILE A 288 -0.90 8.43 35.18
CA ILE A 288 -0.75 9.17 33.92
C ILE A 288 -2.13 9.52 33.34
N PHE A 289 -3.06 8.56 33.27
CA PHE A 289 -4.41 8.81 32.78
C PHE A 289 -5.15 9.85 33.63
N GLU A 290 -5.05 9.77 34.96
CA GLU A 290 -5.66 10.75 35.84
C GLU A 290 -5.03 12.14 35.68
N LEU A 291 -3.69 12.23 35.58
CA LEU A 291 -2.97 13.48 35.39
C LEU A 291 -3.37 14.18 34.08
N CYS A 292 -3.34 13.44 32.97
CA CYS A 292 -3.69 13.98 31.65
C CYS A 292 -5.17 14.40 31.59
N LEU A 293 -6.09 13.60 32.14
CA LEU A 293 -7.51 13.98 32.20
C LEU A 293 -7.76 15.25 33.03
N GLN A 294 -7.06 15.41 34.16
CA GLN A 294 -7.14 16.64 34.96
C GLN A 294 -6.59 17.85 34.20
N SER A 295 -5.51 17.66 33.44
CA SER A 295 -4.92 18.68 32.59
C SER A 295 -5.90 19.13 31.49
N MET A 296 -6.51 18.18 30.78
CA MET A 296 -7.51 18.44 29.75
C MET A 296 -8.74 19.20 30.27
N GLN A 297 -9.16 18.92 31.51
CA GLN A 297 -10.31 19.54 32.16
C GLN A 297 -10.03 20.93 32.75
N ASN A 298 -8.77 21.36 32.78
CA ASN A 298 -8.39 22.62 33.41
C ASN A 298 -8.41 23.76 32.39
N GLU A 299 -9.50 24.53 32.38
CA GLU A 299 -9.67 25.73 31.52
C GLU A 299 -8.61 26.83 31.76
N ASN A 300 -7.79 26.74 32.81
CA ASN A 300 -6.68 27.69 33.02
C ASN A 300 -5.42 27.32 32.22
N PHE A 301 -5.35 26.12 31.65
CA PHE A 301 -4.24 25.71 30.81
C PHE A 301 -4.47 26.14 29.37
N GLU A 302 -3.38 26.47 28.68
CA GLU A 302 -3.38 26.77 27.24
C GLU A 302 -3.87 25.56 26.45
N GLU A 303 -4.54 25.79 25.33
CA GLU A 303 -5.17 24.74 24.51
C GLU A 303 -4.14 23.70 24.05
N THR A 304 -2.99 24.15 23.54
CA THR A 304 -1.87 23.28 23.15
C THR A 304 -1.49 22.27 24.23
N ARG A 305 -1.48 22.68 25.51
CA ARG A 305 -1.17 21.75 26.62
C ARG A 305 -2.29 20.76 26.89
N ARG A 306 -3.53 21.19 26.75
CA ARG A 306 -4.70 20.29 26.88
C ARG A 306 -4.69 19.26 25.76
N HIS A 307 -4.38 19.68 24.53
CA HIS A 307 -4.24 18.80 23.36
C HIS A 307 -3.08 17.82 23.50
N LEU A 308 -1.89 18.27 23.92
CA LEU A 308 -0.76 17.36 24.18
C LEU A 308 -1.05 16.37 25.32
N SER A 309 -1.83 16.77 26.31
CA SER A 309 -2.25 15.85 27.39
C SER A 309 -3.20 14.78 26.87
N LEU A 310 -4.09 15.14 25.94
CA LEU A 310 -4.94 14.20 25.22
C LEU A 310 -4.11 13.27 24.33
N GLU A 311 -3.14 13.81 23.60
CA GLU A 311 -2.27 13.03 22.71
C GLU A 311 -1.59 11.89 23.48
N VAL A 312 -1.06 12.10 24.69
CA VAL A 312 -0.53 11.02 25.54
C VAL A 312 -1.53 9.87 25.73
N LEU A 313 -2.82 10.16 25.91
CA LEU A 313 -3.86 9.14 26.11
C LEU A 313 -4.19 8.40 24.82
N VAL A 314 -4.23 9.12 23.71
CA VAL A 314 -4.51 8.56 22.38
C VAL A 314 -3.34 7.67 21.95
N THR A 315 -2.10 8.18 21.99
CA THR A 315 -0.88 7.43 21.65
C THR A 315 -0.77 6.15 22.47
N LEU A 316 -0.99 6.20 23.81
CA LEU A 316 -0.97 4.99 24.65
C LEU A 316 -2.03 3.96 24.25
N SER A 317 -3.17 4.44 23.77
CA SER A 317 -4.26 3.57 23.32
C SER A 317 -3.90 2.88 22.01
N GLU A 318 -3.21 3.57 21.09
CA GLU A 318 -2.73 3.02 19.82
C GLU A 318 -1.57 2.04 20.02
N THR A 319 -0.56 2.42 20.80
CA THR A 319 0.69 1.64 20.90
C THR A 319 0.65 0.54 21.97
N ALA A 320 -0.30 0.60 22.90
CA ALA A 320 -0.50 -0.40 23.94
C ALA A 320 -1.97 -0.61 24.29
N SER A 321 -2.78 -0.82 23.25
CA SER A 321 -4.23 -1.01 23.32
C SER A 321 -4.65 -2.06 24.36
N GLY A 322 -4.03 -3.24 24.36
CA GLY A 322 -4.29 -4.31 25.33
C GLY A 322 -4.01 -3.90 26.79
N MET A 323 -2.95 -3.12 27.02
CA MET A 323 -2.63 -2.57 28.34
C MET A 323 -3.71 -1.56 28.79
N VAL A 324 -4.10 -0.64 27.91
CA VAL A 324 -5.13 0.38 28.19
C VAL A 324 -6.48 -0.29 28.47
N ARG A 325 -6.89 -1.28 27.67
CA ARG A 325 -8.13 -2.05 27.89
C ARG A 325 -8.14 -2.75 29.25
N LYS A 326 -7.00 -3.28 29.72
CA LYS A 326 -6.89 -3.99 30.99
C LYS A 326 -6.85 -3.07 32.21
N VAL A 327 -6.08 -1.98 32.15
CA VAL A 327 -5.79 -1.16 33.33
C VAL A 327 -6.57 0.16 33.34
N ALA A 328 -6.62 0.84 32.20
CA ALA A 328 -7.13 2.21 32.08
C ALA A 328 -8.56 2.31 31.50
N ARG A 329 -9.21 1.21 31.11
CA ARG A 329 -10.60 1.20 30.59
C ARG A 329 -11.60 1.99 31.45
N LYS A 330 -11.41 2.00 32.76
CA LYS A 330 -12.27 2.73 33.71
C LYS A 330 -12.33 4.24 33.46
N PHE A 331 -11.33 4.82 32.78
CA PHE A 331 -11.25 6.25 32.48
C PHE A 331 -12.08 6.67 31.26
N MET A 332 -12.52 5.71 30.43
CA MET A 332 -13.32 6.01 29.23
C MET A 332 -14.66 6.69 29.55
N ASN A 333 -15.20 6.43 30.75
CA ASN A 333 -16.41 7.09 31.25
C ASN A 333 -16.25 8.62 31.46
N ARG A 334 -15.00 9.11 31.55
CA ARG A 334 -14.66 10.53 31.68
C ARG A 334 -14.07 11.06 30.38
N LEU A 335 -13.18 10.30 29.74
CA LEU A 335 -12.51 10.72 28.52
C LEU A 335 -13.51 10.96 27.38
N VAL A 336 -14.41 10.00 27.10
CA VAL A 336 -15.38 10.13 25.99
C VAL A 336 -16.26 11.38 26.15
N PRO A 337 -16.88 11.67 27.31
CA PRO A 337 -17.60 12.93 27.48
C PRO A 337 -16.76 14.20 27.31
N GLN A 338 -15.45 14.18 27.64
CA GLN A 338 -14.59 15.35 27.43
C GLN A 338 -14.33 15.59 25.94
N LEU A 339 -14.07 14.54 25.17
CA LEU A 339 -13.91 14.64 23.71
C LEU A 339 -15.19 15.18 23.05
N LEU A 340 -16.34 14.66 23.48
CA LEU A 340 -17.63 15.12 22.98
C LEU A 340 -17.93 16.57 23.36
N GLU A 341 -17.47 17.06 24.50
CA GLU A 341 -17.59 18.48 24.87
C GLU A 341 -16.65 19.35 24.04
N MET A 342 -15.44 18.86 23.70
CA MET A 342 -14.55 19.55 22.76
C MET A 342 -15.19 19.68 21.37
N MET A 343 -15.88 18.64 20.88
CA MET A 343 -16.65 18.67 19.62
C MET A 343 -17.84 19.64 19.62
N VAL A 344 -18.30 20.10 20.79
CA VAL A 344 -19.38 21.10 20.93
C VAL A 344 -18.86 22.53 20.79
N ASP A 345 -17.54 22.74 20.87
CA ASP A 345 -16.88 24.04 20.78
C ASP A 345 -16.87 24.58 19.35
N LEU A 346 -18.05 25.03 18.89
CA LEU A 346 -18.31 25.49 17.53
C LEU A 346 -18.86 26.91 17.51
N ASP A 347 -18.28 27.74 16.66
CA ASP A 347 -18.72 29.11 16.44
C ASP A 347 -20.08 29.21 15.74
N ASP A 348 -20.91 30.17 16.18
CA ASP A 348 -22.21 30.50 15.59
C ASP A 348 -22.09 31.48 14.39
N ASP A 349 -21.39 31.06 13.34
CA ASP A 349 -21.34 31.83 12.10
C ASP A 349 -22.69 31.71 11.35
N LYS A 350 -23.46 32.80 11.36
CA LYS A 350 -24.77 32.90 10.70
C LYS A 350 -24.70 32.81 9.18
N GLU A 351 -23.57 33.18 8.58
CA GLU A 351 -23.39 33.15 7.13
C GLU A 351 -22.83 31.81 6.64
N TRP A 352 -22.37 30.95 7.54
CA TRP A 352 -21.79 29.63 7.27
C TRP A 352 -22.55 28.86 6.19
N SER A 353 -23.87 28.74 6.32
CA SER A 353 -24.71 27.94 5.43
C SER A 353 -24.76 28.46 3.98
N THR A 354 -24.50 29.76 3.79
CA THR A 354 -24.61 30.47 2.52
C THR A 354 -23.28 30.79 1.85
N LYS A 355 -22.16 30.53 2.53
CA LYS A 355 -20.81 30.64 1.95
C LYS A 355 -20.69 29.72 0.73
N ASP A 356 -20.12 30.26 -0.35
CA ASP A 356 -19.90 29.52 -1.61
C ASP A 356 -18.49 28.90 -1.69
N THR A 357 -17.68 29.11 -0.66
CA THR A 357 -16.38 28.48 -0.44
C THR A 357 -16.43 27.71 0.87
N ILE A 358 -15.84 26.52 0.86
CA ILE A 358 -15.50 25.80 2.09
C ILE A 358 -14.18 26.43 2.54
N GLU A 359 -14.20 27.10 3.69
CA GLU A 359 -12.97 27.49 4.38
C GLU A 359 -12.49 26.25 5.11
N ASP A 360 -11.20 25.96 5.03
CA ASP A 360 -10.57 24.89 5.81
C ASP A 360 -10.81 25.21 7.29
N GLU A 361 -11.25 24.21 8.06
CA GLU A 361 -11.41 24.39 9.50
C GLU A 361 -10.00 24.53 10.10
N GLU A 362 -9.85 25.33 11.15
CA GLU A 362 -8.56 25.44 11.84
C GLU A 362 -8.24 24.05 12.44
N ASP A 363 -7.21 23.38 11.89
CA ASP A 363 -6.83 22.01 12.24
C ASP A 363 -6.51 21.85 13.74
N ASP A 364 -6.15 22.95 14.40
CA ASP A 364 -5.86 23.02 15.83
C ASP A 364 -7.09 23.33 16.71
N SER A 365 -8.29 23.43 16.13
CA SER A 365 -9.51 23.69 16.89
C SER A 365 -9.91 22.51 17.78
N ASN A 366 -10.52 22.82 18.94
CA ASN A 366 -11.00 21.80 19.88
C ASN A 366 -11.96 20.80 19.23
N ALA A 367 -12.79 21.24 18.29
CA ALA A 367 -13.76 20.38 17.65
C ALA A 367 -13.10 19.31 16.76
N VAL A 368 -12.14 19.71 15.92
CA VAL A 368 -11.40 18.81 15.02
C VAL A 368 -10.53 17.85 15.82
N ILE A 369 -9.78 18.34 16.82
CA ILE A 369 -8.94 17.50 17.68
C ILE A 369 -9.80 16.51 18.49
N GLY A 370 -10.95 16.96 19.01
CA GLY A 370 -11.88 16.11 19.76
C GLY A 370 -12.46 14.98 18.90
N GLU A 371 -12.82 15.29 17.64
CA GLU A 371 -13.31 14.31 16.67
C GLU A 371 -12.22 13.31 16.27
N SER A 372 -11.05 13.78 15.83
CA SER A 372 -9.91 12.94 15.43
C SER A 372 -9.43 12.05 16.56
N SER A 373 -9.35 12.57 17.79
CA SER A 373 -8.95 11.76 18.95
C SER A 373 -9.98 10.70 19.31
N LEU A 374 -11.27 10.98 19.10
CA LEU A 374 -12.34 10.00 19.35
C LEU A 374 -12.30 8.85 18.35
N ASP A 375 -12.05 9.15 17.08
CA ASP A 375 -11.82 8.17 16.02
C ASP A 375 -10.59 7.29 16.33
N ARG A 376 -9.42 7.90 16.52
CA ARG A 376 -8.17 7.19 16.87
C ARG A 376 -8.34 6.27 18.08
N LEU A 377 -9.03 6.73 19.14
CA LEU A 377 -9.35 5.89 20.30
C LEU A 377 -10.31 4.75 20.00
N ALA A 378 -11.31 4.96 19.13
CA ALA A 378 -12.24 3.93 18.71
C ALA A 378 -11.52 2.85 17.89
N CYS A 379 -10.68 3.24 16.94
CA CYS A 379 -9.86 2.33 16.12
C CYS A 379 -8.88 1.55 16.99
N ALA A 380 -8.21 2.20 17.95
CA ALA A 380 -7.22 1.55 18.79
C ALA A 380 -7.81 0.61 19.86
N LEU A 381 -8.92 0.98 20.51
CA LEU A 381 -9.47 0.22 21.65
C LEU A 381 -10.64 -0.70 21.28
N GLY A 382 -11.17 -0.55 20.06
CA GLY A 382 -12.24 -1.35 19.51
C GLY A 382 -13.64 -1.05 20.07
N GLY A 383 -14.66 -1.39 19.27
CA GLY A 383 -16.07 -1.18 19.59
C GLY A 383 -16.54 -1.83 20.88
N LYS A 384 -16.01 -3.01 21.26
CA LYS A 384 -16.37 -3.69 22.51
C LYS A 384 -16.04 -2.86 23.76
N THR A 385 -15.00 -2.03 23.67
CA THR A 385 -14.56 -1.17 24.77
C THR A 385 -15.27 0.18 24.73
N MET A 386 -15.32 0.80 23.55
CA MET A 386 -15.67 2.22 23.38
C MET A 386 -17.17 2.48 23.17
N LEU A 387 -17.83 1.65 22.37
CA LEU A 387 -19.15 1.97 21.80
C LEU A 387 -20.22 2.25 22.87
N GLN A 388 -20.22 1.53 23.99
CA GLN A 388 -21.19 1.74 25.06
C GLN A 388 -21.09 3.15 25.67
N TYR A 389 -19.86 3.65 25.87
CA TYR A 389 -19.65 4.98 26.45
C TYR A 389 -20.06 6.07 25.46
N ILE A 390 -19.72 5.89 24.18
CA ILE A 390 -20.08 6.79 23.09
C ILE A 390 -21.61 6.88 22.97
N LEU A 391 -22.30 5.75 22.78
CA LEU A 391 -23.75 5.74 22.60
C LEU A 391 -24.50 6.33 23.78
N SER A 392 -24.05 6.08 25.02
CA SER A 392 -24.67 6.65 26.21
C SER A 392 -24.61 8.18 26.23
N ALA A 393 -23.49 8.77 25.80
CA ALA A 393 -23.33 10.21 25.74
C ALA A 393 -24.09 10.79 24.54
N VAL A 394 -23.89 10.22 23.35
CA VAL A 394 -24.54 10.64 22.09
C VAL A 394 -26.06 10.66 22.21
N GLN A 395 -26.69 9.66 22.84
CA GLN A 395 -28.15 9.64 23.04
C GLN A 395 -28.67 10.90 23.75
N THR A 396 -27.89 11.42 24.71
CA THR A 396 -28.24 12.65 25.44
C THR A 396 -28.01 13.88 24.57
N MET A 397 -26.90 13.90 23.81
CA MET A 397 -26.54 15.01 22.93
C MET A 397 -27.53 15.21 21.79
N LEU A 398 -27.98 14.13 21.14
CA LEU A 398 -28.94 14.17 20.04
C LEU A 398 -30.32 14.71 20.45
N GLN A 399 -30.67 14.67 21.74
CA GLN A 399 -31.93 15.20 22.28
C GLN A 399 -31.80 16.64 22.80
N ASN A 400 -30.60 17.22 22.78
CA ASN A 400 -30.33 18.55 23.34
C ASN A 400 -30.94 19.65 22.44
N PRO A 401 -31.58 20.68 23.03
CA PRO A 401 -32.12 21.81 22.26
C PRO A 401 -31.04 22.64 21.55
N ASP A 402 -29.82 22.69 22.07
CA ASP A 402 -28.70 23.35 21.39
C ASP A 402 -28.24 22.48 20.21
N TRP A 403 -28.12 23.13 19.05
CA TRP A 403 -27.77 22.46 17.80
C TRP A 403 -26.34 21.93 17.82
N ARG A 404 -25.43 22.53 18.59
CA ARG A 404 -24.02 22.11 18.68
C ARG A 404 -23.88 20.70 19.25
N TYR A 405 -24.65 20.38 20.29
CA TYR A 405 -24.69 19.04 20.85
C TYR A 405 -25.26 18.02 19.85
N ARG A 406 -26.33 18.36 19.12
CA ARG A 406 -26.88 17.45 18.10
C ARG A 406 -25.89 17.23 16.94
N HIS A 407 -25.19 18.29 16.54
CA HIS A 407 -24.11 18.22 15.55
C HIS A 407 -22.99 17.30 16.02
N ALA A 408 -22.39 17.60 17.17
CA ALA A 408 -21.30 16.81 17.75
C ALA A 408 -21.70 15.34 17.97
N GLY A 409 -22.95 15.07 18.38
CA GLY A 409 -23.44 13.69 18.51
C GLY A 409 -23.51 12.93 17.18
N LEU A 410 -23.80 13.60 16.07
CA LEU A 410 -23.80 13.00 14.72
C LEU A 410 -22.36 12.81 14.20
N MET A 411 -21.50 13.81 14.40
CA MET A 411 -20.08 13.72 14.04
C MET A 411 -19.39 12.61 14.83
N ALA A 412 -19.71 12.42 16.11
CA ALA A 412 -19.18 11.33 16.91
C ALA A 412 -19.60 9.94 16.41
N LEU A 413 -20.82 9.79 15.89
CA LEU A 413 -21.24 8.54 15.23
C LEU A 413 -20.51 8.31 13.91
N SER A 414 -20.15 9.39 13.21
CA SER A 414 -19.34 9.37 11.99
C SER A 414 -17.91 8.92 12.31
N ALA A 415 -17.25 9.62 13.23
CA ALA A 415 -15.86 9.39 13.63
C ALA A 415 -15.62 8.03 14.28
N THR A 416 -16.63 7.42 14.90
CA THR A 416 -16.45 6.12 15.58
C THR A 416 -16.88 4.93 14.72
N GLY A 417 -17.38 5.19 13.52
CA GLY A 417 -17.90 4.19 12.60
C GLY A 417 -16.84 3.14 12.26
N GLU A 418 -15.65 3.57 11.85
CA GLU A 418 -14.51 2.72 11.50
C GLU A 418 -14.10 1.79 12.65
N GLY A 419 -13.68 2.37 13.79
CA GLY A 419 -13.21 1.59 14.95
C GLY A 419 -14.30 0.77 15.68
N CYS A 420 -15.59 1.09 15.48
CA CYS A 420 -16.70 0.38 16.11
C CYS A 420 -17.60 -0.39 15.13
N HIS A 421 -17.23 -0.52 13.85
CA HIS A 421 -18.12 -1.04 12.80
C HIS A 421 -18.68 -2.44 13.11
N ARG A 422 -17.86 -3.34 13.69
CA ARG A 422 -18.27 -4.72 14.03
C ARG A 422 -19.45 -4.72 15.02
N GLU A 423 -19.32 -3.97 16.11
CA GLU A 423 -20.36 -3.89 17.14
C GLU A 423 -21.56 -3.03 16.70
N MET A 424 -21.31 -1.95 15.97
CA MET A 424 -22.37 -1.11 15.40
C MET A 424 -23.21 -1.85 14.37
N SER A 425 -22.64 -2.83 13.65
CA SER A 425 -23.38 -3.66 12.68
C SER A 425 -24.58 -4.38 13.30
N ASN A 426 -24.52 -4.71 14.60
CA ASN A 426 -25.62 -5.35 15.33
C ASN A 426 -26.81 -4.42 15.61
N ILE A 427 -26.57 -3.11 15.64
CA ILE A 427 -27.57 -2.06 15.94
C ILE A 427 -27.77 -1.09 14.76
N LEU A 428 -27.24 -1.44 13.59
CA LEU A 428 -27.14 -0.55 12.43
C LEU A 428 -28.52 -0.06 11.96
N ASP A 429 -29.53 -0.93 11.99
CA ASP A 429 -30.91 -0.59 11.65
C ASP A 429 -31.49 0.53 12.54
N GLU A 430 -31.17 0.53 13.84
CA GLU A 430 -31.61 1.57 14.79
C GLU A 430 -30.83 2.87 14.58
N LEU A 431 -29.51 2.78 14.37
CA LEU A 431 -28.63 3.92 14.14
C LEU A 431 -29.04 4.70 12.88
N VAL A 432 -29.18 4.01 11.74
CA VAL A 432 -29.56 4.64 10.47
C VAL A 432 -30.94 5.28 10.59
N SER A 433 -31.90 4.59 11.20
CA SER A 433 -33.23 5.14 11.44
C SER A 433 -33.21 6.40 12.32
N GLY A 434 -32.35 6.44 13.34
CA GLY A 434 -32.15 7.59 14.20
C GLY A 434 -31.52 8.78 13.47
N ILE A 435 -30.48 8.54 12.68
CA ILE A 435 -29.75 9.57 11.92
C ILE A 435 -30.64 10.19 10.84
N LEU A 436 -31.44 9.40 10.12
CA LEU A 436 -32.32 9.87 9.04
C LEU A 436 -33.31 10.96 9.48
N VAL A 437 -33.67 11.02 10.76
CA VAL A 437 -34.56 12.06 11.30
C VAL A 437 -33.88 13.45 11.25
N PHE A 438 -32.56 13.50 11.45
CA PHE A 438 -31.79 14.74 11.51
C PHE A 438 -31.54 15.38 10.13
N LEU A 439 -31.79 14.67 9.03
CA LEU A 439 -31.89 15.27 7.69
C LEU A 439 -32.97 16.35 7.60
N LYS A 440 -33.92 16.37 8.55
CA LYS A 440 -34.99 17.38 8.66
C LYS A 440 -34.83 18.28 9.88
N ASP A 441 -33.66 18.30 10.53
CA ASP A 441 -33.42 19.19 11.67
C ASP A 441 -33.60 20.65 11.25
N SER A 442 -34.04 21.49 12.18
CA SER A 442 -34.18 22.93 11.96
C SER A 442 -32.87 23.63 11.59
N HIS A 443 -31.73 23.16 12.10
CA HIS A 443 -30.44 23.80 11.94
C HIS A 443 -29.64 23.20 10.76
N PRO A 444 -29.12 24.01 9.82
CA PRO A 444 -28.45 23.53 8.61
C PRO A 444 -27.16 22.74 8.90
N ARG A 445 -26.40 23.10 9.95
CA ARG A 445 -25.22 22.33 10.36
C ARG A 445 -25.58 20.93 10.89
N VAL A 446 -26.73 20.77 11.56
CA VAL A 446 -27.16 19.44 12.03
C VAL A 446 -27.59 18.58 10.85
N ARG A 447 -28.27 19.17 9.84
CA ARG A 447 -28.55 18.48 8.57
C ARG A 447 -27.27 18.08 7.84
N TYR A 448 -26.25 18.94 7.87
CA TYR A 448 -24.92 18.65 7.32
C TYR A 448 -24.28 17.46 8.04
N ALA A 449 -24.17 17.47 9.37
CA ALA A 449 -23.62 16.35 10.14
C ALA A 449 -24.39 15.04 9.94
N ALA A 450 -25.71 15.10 9.70
CA ALA A 450 -26.50 13.92 9.37
C ALA A 450 -26.14 13.34 7.98
N CYS A 451 -25.84 14.20 7.00
CA CYS A 451 -25.28 13.75 5.73
C CYS A 451 -23.88 13.16 5.92
N ASN A 452 -23.03 13.78 6.75
CA ASN A 452 -21.68 13.29 7.06
C ASN A 452 -21.73 11.87 7.60
N ALA A 453 -22.52 11.66 8.66
CA ALA A 453 -22.68 10.36 9.29
C ALA A 453 -23.20 9.30 8.29
N LEU A 454 -24.18 9.62 7.42
CA LEU A 454 -24.66 8.66 6.41
C LEU A 454 -23.63 8.39 5.31
N GLY A 455 -22.85 9.39 4.92
CA GLY A 455 -21.76 9.26 3.96
C GLY A 455 -20.65 8.36 4.51
N GLN A 456 -20.15 8.68 5.69
CA GLN A 456 -19.10 7.91 6.37
C GLN A 456 -19.55 6.47 6.64
N MET A 457 -20.78 6.27 7.14
CA MET A 457 -21.32 4.92 7.33
C MET A 457 -21.49 4.14 6.01
N SER A 458 -21.57 4.81 4.86
CA SER A 458 -21.57 4.10 3.57
C SER A 458 -20.20 3.50 3.26
N THR A 459 -19.13 4.16 3.68
CA THR A 459 -17.73 3.73 3.55
C THR A 459 -17.39 2.67 4.63
N ASP A 460 -17.59 2.98 5.91
CA ASP A 460 -17.18 2.09 7.02
C ASP A 460 -17.92 0.75 7.02
N PHE A 461 -19.17 0.72 6.53
CA PHE A 461 -20.02 -0.47 6.46
C PHE A 461 -20.27 -0.92 5.02
N GLN A 462 -19.31 -0.65 4.12
CA GLN A 462 -19.38 -0.95 2.71
C GLN A 462 -19.88 -2.36 2.40
N GLY A 463 -20.69 -2.47 1.34
CA GLY A 463 -21.34 -3.71 0.93
C GLY A 463 -22.57 -4.09 1.75
N ILE A 464 -22.55 -3.99 3.09
CA ILE A 464 -23.72 -4.31 3.95
C ILE A 464 -24.69 -3.13 3.98
N PHE A 465 -24.17 -1.92 4.18
CA PHE A 465 -24.97 -0.70 4.32
C PHE A 465 -25.81 -0.43 3.07
N GLN A 466 -25.19 -0.49 1.89
CA GLN A 466 -25.85 -0.27 0.61
C GLN A 466 -26.93 -1.34 0.38
N LYS A 467 -26.63 -2.62 0.65
CA LYS A 467 -27.60 -3.73 0.49
C LYS A 467 -28.82 -3.59 1.39
N LYS A 468 -28.66 -3.10 2.63
CA LYS A 468 -29.77 -2.98 3.58
C LYS A 468 -30.57 -1.69 3.42
N PHE A 469 -29.90 -0.55 3.25
CA PHE A 469 -30.51 0.76 3.48
C PHE A 469 -30.72 1.61 2.23
N HIS A 470 -30.38 1.11 1.03
CA HIS A 470 -30.56 1.84 -0.23
C HIS A 470 -31.97 2.47 -0.40
N SER A 471 -33.02 1.75 0.03
CA SER A 471 -34.40 2.20 -0.14
C SER A 471 -34.82 3.40 0.74
N VAL A 472 -34.04 3.74 1.76
CA VAL A 472 -34.32 4.84 2.69
C VAL A 472 -33.23 5.93 2.67
N VAL A 473 -31.96 5.54 2.50
CA VAL A 473 -30.83 6.46 2.47
C VAL A 473 -30.82 7.28 1.18
N ILE A 474 -30.96 6.63 0.02
CA ILE A 474 -30.97 7.35 -1.28
C ILE A 474 -32.09 8.41 -1.29
N PRO A 475 -33.37 8.09 -1.00
CA PRO A 475 -34.42 9.12 -0.96
C PRO A 475 -34.17 10.19 0.11
N GLY A 476 -33.58 9.82 1.26
CA GLY A 476 -33.19 10.74 2.32
C GLY A 476 -32.19 11.80 1.83
N LEU A 477 -31.07 11.37 1.26
CA LEU A 477 -30.03 12.25 0.72
C LEU A 477 -30.55 13.08 -0.47
N LEU A 478 -31.35 12.48 -1.37
CA LEU A 478 -31.97 13.23 -2.47
C LEU A 478 -32.92 14.34 -1.98
N SER A 479 -33.50 14.22 -0.78
CA SER A 479 -34.33 15.26 -0.19
C SER A 479 -33.53 16.47 0.32
N ILE A 480 -32.28 16.25 0.75
CA ILE A 480 -31.36 17.34 1.12
C ILE A 480 -31.00 18.20 -0.10
N LEU A 481 -30.98 17.60 -1.29
CA LEU A 481 -30.76 18.34 -2.53
C LEU A 481 -31.87 19.35 -2.86
N ASP A 482 -32.99 19.36 -2.13
CA ASP A 482 -34.04 20.39 -2.23
C ASP A 482 -33.81 21.58 -1.27
N ASP A 483 -32.79 21.53 -0.39
CA ASP A 483 -32.45 22.59 0.57
C ASP A 483 -31.68 23.76 -0.09
N HIS A 484 -32.38 24.48 -0.96
CA HIS A 484 -31.77 25.52 -1.81
C HIS A 484 -31.25 26.74 -1.06
N ASP A 485 -31.76 26.99 0.15
CA ASP A 485 -31.36 28.12 0.97
C ASP A 485 -30.02 27.86 1.71
N ASN A 486 -29.59 26.60 1.79
CA ASN A 486 -28.38 26.18 2.51
C ASN A 486 -27.40 25.41 1.58
N PRO A 487 -26.69 26.11 0.67
CA PRO A 487 -25.75 25.51 -0.27
C PRO A 487 -24.74 24.52 0.32
N ARG A 488 -24.17 24.78 1.51
CA ARG A 488 -23.21 23.85 2.15
C ARG A 488 -23.85 22.51 2.48
N THR A 489 -25.02 22.52 3.10
CA THR A 489 -25.80 21.31 3.41
C THR A 489 -26.20 20.58 2.13
N GLN A 490 -26.63 21.33 1.11
CA GLN A 490 -27.04 20.78 -0.18
C GLN A 490 -25.88 20.07 -0.90
N ALA A 491 -24.69 20.69 -0.95
CA ALA A 491 -23.49 20.10 -1.51
C ALA A 491 -23.13 18.83 -0.74
N HIS A 492 -23.10 18.89 0.58
CA HIS A 492 -22.70 17.74 1.39
C HIS A 492 -23.68 16.55 1.29
N GLY A 493 -24.97 16.78 1.06
CA GLY A 493 -25.91 15.71 0.70
C GLY A 493 -25.56 15.02 -0.63
N GLY A 494 -24.99 15.75 -1.59
CA GLY A 494 -24.44 15.20 -2.82
C GLY A 494 -23.11 14.46 -2.61
N ALA A 495 -22.28 14.92 -1.67
CA ALA A 495 -21.04 14.23 -1.27
C ALA A 495 -21.35 12.88 -0.61
N ALA A 496 -22.27 12.83 0.36
CA ALA A 496 -22.70 11.57 0.98
C ALA A 496 -23.31 10.58 -0.04
N LEU A 497 -23.92 11.08 -1.13
CA LEU A 497 -24.42 10.23 -2.21
C LEU A 497 -23.28 9.64 -3.08
N VAL A 498 -22.11 10.31 -3.15
CA VAL A 498 -20.90 9.76 -3.78
C VAL A 498 -20.41 8.55 -2.97
N ASN A 499 -20.16 8.72 -1.67
CA ASN A 499 -19.74 7.62 -0.78
C ASN A 499 -20.72 6.44 -0.84
N PHE A 500 -22.03 6.73 -0.90
CA PHE A 500 -23.01 5.66 -1.06
C PHE A 500 -22.85 4.90 -2.40
N ALA A 501 -22.57 5.62 -3.49
CA ALA A 501 -22.52 5.08 -4.84
C ALA A 501 -21.26 4.28 -5.16
N GLU A 502 -20.09 4.68 -4.63
CA GLU A 502 -18.79 4.06 -4.92
C GLU A 502 -18.81 2.55 -4.59
N ASP A 503 -19.32 2.18 -3.41
CA ASP A 503 -19.38 0.79 -2.96
C ASP A 503 -20.77 0.14 -3.10
N CYS A 504 -21.69 0.78 -3.84
CA CYS A 504 -23.01 0.20 -4.11
C CYS A 504 -22.93 -0.85 -5.21
N PRO A 505 -23.41 -2.08 -4.99
CA PRO A 505 -23.54 -3.06 -6.06
C PRO A 505 -24.35 -2.47 -7.23
N GLN A 506 -23.76 -2.45 -8.44
CA GLN A 506 -24.34 -1.85 -9.65
C GLN A 506 -25.85 -2.15 -9.79
N ARG A 507 -26.24 -3.42 -9.63
CA ARG A 507 -27.63 -3.86 -9.74
C ARG A 507 -28.58 -3.08 -8.81
N LEU A 508 -28.18 -2.82 -7.57
CA LEU A 508 -29.02 -2.08 -6.61
C LEU A 508 -29.12 -0.61 -6.99
N LEU A 509 -28.01 0.02 -7.38
CA LEU A 509 -28.02 1.43 -7.78
C LEU A 509 -28.91 1.66 -9.02
N VAL A 510 -28.88 0.74 -9.98
CA VAL A 510 -29.73 0.77 -11.20
C VAL A 510 -31.23 0.78 -10.86
N GLU A 511 -31.67 0.12 -9.78
CA GLU A 511 -33.08 0.15 -9.35
C GLU A 511 -33.56 1.55 -8.93
N HIS A 512 -32.65 2.40 -8.41
CA HIS A 512 -32.94 3.77 -7.97
C HIS A 512 -32.53 4.83 -8.99
N LEU A 513 -31.80 4.43 -10.04
CA LEU A 513 -31.21 5.32 -11.03
C LEU A 513 -32.20 6.32 -11.65
N PRO A 514 -33.44 5.97 -12.04
CA PRO A 514 -34.39 6.97 -12.56
C PRO A 514 -34.67 8.12 -11.60
N MET A 515 -34.83 7.82 -10.30
CA MET A 515 -35.09 8.83 -9.26
C MET A 515 -33.87 9.73 -9.04
N ILE A 516 -32.68 9.13 -8.98
CA ILE A 516 -31.42 9.85 -8.82
C ILE A 516 -31.23 10.81 -10.00
N ILE A 517 -31.34 10.31 -11.23
CA ILE A 517 -31.15 11.09 -12.45
C ILE A 517 -32.15 12.24 -12.55
N ASP A 518 -33.42 12.02 -12.22
CA ASP A 518 -34.44 13.08 -12.23
C ASP A 518 -34.13 14.19 -11.22
N LYS A 519 -33.61 13.84 -10.05
CA LYS A 519 -33.21 14.83 -9.04
C LYS A 519 -31.95 15.57 -9.46
N LEU A 520 -30.91 14.87 -9.91
CA LEU A 520 -29.64 15.47 -10.32
C LEU A 520 -29.84 16.44 -11.50
N ASP A 521 -30.65 16.10 -12.50
CA ASP A 521 -30.95 17.01 -13.62
C ASP A 521 -31.67 18.29 -13.18
N GLN A 522 -32.65 18.16 -12.27
CA GLN A 522 -33.36 19.32 -11.71
C GLN A 522 -32.43 20.26 -10.96
N VAL A 523 -31.56 19.70 -10.11
CA VAL A 523 -30.60 20.46 -9.30
C VAL A 523 -29.54 21.09 -10.21
N LEU A 524 -28.98 20.32 -11.14
CA LEU A 524 -27.96 20.78 -12.09
C LEU A 524 -28.46 21.96 -12.91
N LEU A 525 -29.67 21.87 -13.49
CA LEU A 525 -30.27 22.96 -14.28
C LEU A 525 -30.45 24.24 -13.44
N ARG A 526 -30.90 24.09 -12.19
CA ARG A 526 -31.09 25.23 -11.28
C ARG A 526 -29.77 25.87 -10.89
N LYS A 527 -28.79 25.06 -10.49
CA LYS A 527 -27.47 25.55 -10.06
C LYS A 527 -26.67 26.15 -11.20
N TYR A 528 -26.87 25.65 -12.42
CA TYR A 528 -26.37 26.31 -13.62
C TYR A 528 -26.93 27.74 -13.79
N GLN A 529 -28.24 27.96 -13.56
CA GLN A 529 -28.84 29.28 -13.60
C GLN A 529 -28.32 30.19 -12.47
N GLU A 530 -28.12 29.64 -11.27
CA GLU A 530 -27.51 30.36 -10.15
C GLU A 530 -26.07 30.77 -10.44
N LEU A 531 -25.25 29.90 -11.06
CA LEU A 531 -23.90 30.25 -11.51
C LEU A 531 -23.94 31.44 -12.48
N CYS A 532 -24.82 31.41 -13.48
CA CYS A 532 -24.93 32.50 -14.48
C CYS A 532 -25.44 33.83 -13.90
N THR A 533 -26.20 33.82 -12.80
CA THR A 533 -26.86 35.02 -12.26
C THR A 533 -26.22 35.55 -10.98
N GLN A 534 -25.61 34.68 -10.18
CA GLN A 534 -25.10 34.97 -8.83
C GLN A 534 -23.65 34.53 -8.63
N ASN A 535 -23.01 33.90 -9.64
CA ASN A 535 -21.65 33.35 -9.56
C ASN A 535 -21.44 32.34 -8.43
N ARG A 536 -22.48 31.58 -8.05
CA ARG A 536 -22.39 30.51 -7.05
C ARG A 536 -21.99 29.18 -7.70
N LYS A 537 -20.94 28.54 -7.19
CA LYS A 537 -20.36 27.32 -7.80
C LYS A 537 -20.38 26.09 -6.89
N LEU A 538 -20.43 26.24 -5.56
CA LEU A 538 -20.22 25.14 -4.59
C LEU A 538 -21.06 23.88 -4.88
N VAL A 539 -22.38 24.05 -4.95
CA VAL A 539 -23.30 22.93 -5.17
C VAL A 539 -23.15 22.37 -6.58
N LEU A 540 -22.85 23.23 -7.56
CA LEU A 540 -22.67 22.80 -8.94
C LEU A 540 -21.44 21.90 -9.08
N GLU A 541 -20.33 22.27 -8.44
CA GLU A 541 -19.11 21.46 -8.39
C GLU A 541 -19.39 20.08 -7.82
N GLN A 542 -20.12 20.01 -6.70
CA GLN A 542 -20.43 18.75 -6.07
C GLN A 542 -21.40 17.88 -6.87
N ILE A 543 -22.45 18.47 -7.46
CA ILE A 543 -23.43 17.71 -8.25
C ILE A 543 -22.80 17.12 -9.52
N VAL A 544 -21.84 17.81 -10.12
CA VAL A 544 -21.06 17.29 -11.25
C VAL A 544 -20.23 16.07 -10.81
N THR A 545 -19.59 16.12 -9.64
CA THR A 545 -18.87 14.97 -9.06
C THR A 545 -19.83 13.82 -8.73
N THR A 546 -20.97 14.09 -8.09
CA THR A 546 -22.00 13.08 -7.79
C THR A 546 -22.52 12.41 -9.07
N LEU A 547 -22.75 13.17 -10.14
CA LEU A 547 -23.15 12.61 -11.43
C LEU A 547 -22.07 11.70 -12.02
N ALA A 548 -20.79 12.08 -11.86
CA ALA A 548 -19.66 11.31 -12.34
C ALA A 548 -19.56 9.94 -11.63
N ALA A 549 -19.63 9.94 -10.29
CA ALA A 549 -19.60 8.72 -9.48
C ALA A 549 -20.76 7.76 -9.83
N ILE A 550 -21.99 8.29 -9.93
CA ILE A 550 -23.15 7.49 -10.33
C ILE A 550 -22.98 6.88 -11.72
N ALA A 551 -22.44 7.64 -12.68
CA ALA A 551 -22.21 7.15 -14.04
C ALA A 551 -21.14 6.04 -14.08
N ASP A 552 -20.08 6.19 -13.30
CA ASP A 552 -19.01 5.20 -13.21
C ASP A 552 -19.52 3.88 -12.63
N THR A 553 -20.25 3.91 -11.50
CA THR A 553 -20.81 2.71 -10.85
C THR A 553 -21.85 2.00 -11.72
N VAL A 554 -22.74 2.73 -12.42
CA VAL A 554 -23.80 2.09 -13.23
C VAL A 554 -23.36 1.71 -14.64
N ALA A 555 -22.16 2.14 -15.07
CA ALA A 555 -21.54 1.80 -16.34
C ALA A 555 -22.53 1.92 -17.53
N GLN A 556 -22.71 0.84 -18.31
CA GLN A 556 -23.53 0.88 -19.53
C GLN A 556 -25.00 1.24 -19.29
N ASP A 557 -25.53 1.02 -18.08
CA ASP A 557 -26.91 1.39 -17.72
C ASP A 557 -27.13 2.91 -17.69
N PHE A 558 -26.05 3.72 -17.73
CA PHE A 558 -26.14 5.17 -17.86
C PHE A 558 -26.49 5.63 -19.30
N SER A 559 -26.28 4.78 -20.31
CA SER A 559 -26.44 5.12 -21.74
C SER A 559 -27.77 5.82 -22.11
N PRO A 560 -28.95 5.42 -21.57
CA PRO A 560 -30.22 6.10 -21.83
C PRO A 560 -30.28 7.56 -21.35
N TYR A 561 -29.44 7.94 -20.39
CA TYR A 561 -29.43 9.27 -19.77
C TYR A 561 -28.35 10.21 -20.33
N TYR A 562 -27.43 9.68 -21.14
CA TYR A 562 -26.31 10.41 -21.73
C TYR A 562 -26.72 11.75 -22.37
N ASP A 563 -27.74 11.71 -23.25
CA ASP A 563 -28.17 12.87 -24.04
C ASP A 563 -28.81 13.98 -23.18
N ARG A 564 -29.18 13.67 -21.92
CA ARG A 564 -29.76 14.62 -20.96
C ARG A 564 -28.70 15.56 -20.38
N PHE A 565 -27.51 15.03 -20.09
CA PHE A 565 -26.46 15.75 -19.35
C PHE A 565 -25.32 16.26 -20.23
N MET A 566 -24.89 15.47 -21.22
CA MET A 566 -23.68 15.79 -22.00
C MET A 566 -23.69 17.20 -22.64
N PRO A 567 -24.79 17.71 -23.21
CA PRO A 567 -24.82 19.07 -23.76
C PRO A 567 -24.53 20.16 -22.72
N GLN A 568 -25.05 20.01 -21.49
CA GLN A 568 -24.86 20.97 -20.40
C GLN A 568 -23.42 20.92 -19.88
N LEU A 569 -22.87 19.72 -19.71
CA LEU A 569 -21.48 19.51 -19.28
C LEU A 569 -20.48 20.08 -20.30
N LYS A 570 -20.70 19.83 -21.60
CA LYS A 570 -19.88 20.43 -22.68
C LYS A 570 -19.92 21.95 -22.64
N TYR A 571 -21.09 22.53 -22.33
CA TYR A 571 -21.19 23.98 -22.18
C TYR A 571 -20.38 24.48 -20.99
N LEU A 572 -20.52 23.84 -19.81
CA LEU A 572 -19.75 24.20 -18.61
C LEU A 572 -18.24 24.14 -18.89
N PHE A 573 -17.76 23.03 -19.47
CA PHE A 573 -16.35 22.84 -19.82
C PHE A 573 -15.80 23.94 -20.75
N LYS A 574 -16.61 24.41 -21.71
CA LYS A 574 -16.23 25.46 -22.66
C LYS A 574 -16.26 26.88 -22.11
N ASN A 575 -17.09 27.15 -21.09
CA ASN A 575 -17.36 28.52 -20.64
C ASN A 575 -16.76 28.83 -19.26
N ALA A 576 -16.48 27.82 -18.43
CA ALA A 576 -15.90 27.97 -17.10
C ALA A 576 -14.37 28.25 -17.12
N ILE A 577 -13.92 29.21 -17.93
CA ILE A 577 -12.48 29.46 -18.19
C ILE A 577 -11.85 30.40 -17.14
N ALA A 578 -12.66 31.18 -16.43
CA ALA A 578 -12.15 32.14 -15.43
C ALA A 578 -11.38 31.42 -14.29
N PRO A 579 -10.35 32.07 -13.69
CA PRO A 579 -9.56 31.47 -12.61
C PRO A 579 -10.41 30.89 -11.47
N ASP A 580 -11.48 31.59 -11.07
CA ASP A 580 -12.36 31.16 -9.98
C ASP A 580 -13.17 29.89 -10.32
N TYR A 581 -13.27 29.50 -11.59
CA TYR A 581 -14.03 28.32 -12.06
C TYR A 581 -13.15 27.16 -12.51
N ARG A 582 -11.83 27.24 -12.28
CA ARG A 582 -10.89 26.19 -12.67
C ARG A 582 -11.22 24.84 -12.04
N MET A 583 -11.55 24.81 -10.75
CA MET A 583 -11.98 23.59 -10.05
C MET A 583 -13.25 22.99 -10.68
N LEU A 584 -14.31 23.79 -10.82
CA LEU A 584 -15.54 23.39 -11.53
C LEU A 584 -15.27 22.83 -12.94
N ARG A 585 -14.38 23.48 -13.70
CA ARG A 585 -14.02 23.03 -15.05
C ARG A 585 -13.27 21.69 -15.02
N GLY A 586 -12.38 21.49 -14.05
CA GLY A 586 -11.70 20.22 -13.77
C GLY A 586 -12.69 19.09 -13.48
N LYS A 587 -13.56 19.27 -12.48
CA LYS A 587 -14.62 18.32 -12.12
C LYS A 587 -15.57 18.02 -13.29
N THR A 588 -15.90 19.03 -14.09
CA THR A 588 -16.74 18.85 -15.29
C THR A 588 -16.06 17.98 -16.34
N MET A 589 -14.77 18.20 -16.59
CA MET A 589 -13.98 17.40 -17.52
C MET A 589 -13.87 15.95 -17.05
N GLU A 590 -13.66 15.73 -15.75
CA GLU A 590 -13.72 14.40 -15.16
C GLU A 590 -15.07 13.72 -15.39
N CYS A 591 -16.17 14.39 -15.02
CA CYS A 591 -17.52 13.89 -15.21
C CYS A 591 -17.80 13.50 -16.67
N ILE A 592 -17.42 14.35 -17.62
CA ILE A 592 -17.54 14.05 -19.06
C ILE A 592 -16.78 12.77 -19.42
N SER A 593 -15.54 12.65 -18.96
CA SER A 593 -14.69 11.49 -19.30
C SER A 593 -15.15 10.18 -18.64
N LEU A 594 -15.68 10.22 -17.41
CA LEU A 594 -16.27 9.07 -16.73
C LEU A 594 -17.59 8.64 -17.38
N ILE A 595 -18.48 9.58 -17.71
CA ILE A 595 -19.70 9.28 -18.48
C ILE A 595 -19.32 8.66 -19.83
N GLY A 596 -18.30 9.20 -20.51
CA GLY A 596 -17.80 8.65 -21.78
C GLY A 596 -17.30 7.21 -21.64
N LEU A 597 -16.63 6.89 -20.53
CA LEU A 597 -16.15 5.54 -20.23
C LEU A 597 -17.32 4.59 -19.95
N ALA A 598 -18.28 5.01 -19.14
CA ALA A 598 -19.47 4.26 -18.77
C ALA A 598 -20.33 3.86 -19.98
N VAL A 599 -20.60 4.79 -20.90
CA VAL A 599 -21.44 4.53 -22.09
C VAL A 599 -20.68 3.86 -23.24
N GLY A 600 -19.35 3.84 -23.16
CA GLY A 600 -18.47 3.26 -24.16
C GLY A 600 -18.27 4.09 -25.43
N LYS A 601 -17.28 3.65 -26.22
CA LYS A 601 -16.79 4.35 -27.43
C LYS A 601 -17.90 4.71 -28.42
N GLU A 602 -18.79 3.77 -28.73
CA GLU A 602 -19.80 3.95 -29.78
C GLU A 602 -20.73 5.15 -29.55
N LYS A 603 -21.15 5.36 -28.29
CA LYS A 603 -22.04 6.47 -27.91
C LYS A 603 -21.27 7.79 -27.75
N PHE A 604 -20.06 7.75 -27.20
CA PHE A 604 -19.28 8.94 -26.86
C PHE A 604 -18.48 9.55 -28.03
N ILE A 605 -18.19 8.79 -29.09
CA ILE A 605 -17.15 9.16 -30.09
C ILE A 605 -17.33 10.54 -30.75
N ASN A 606 -18.55 10.95 -31.06
CA ASN A 606 -18.80 12.24 -31.71
C ASN A 606 -18.48 13.42 -30.77
N ASP A 607 -18.91 13.32 -29.52
CA ASP A 607 -18.63 14.33 -28.49
C ASP A 607 -17.16 14.28 -28.07
N CYS A 608 -16.57 13.08 -28.01
CA CYS A 608 -15.17 12.86 -27.69
C CYS A 608 -14.26 13.68 -28.59
N TYR A 609 -14.44 13.65 -29.91
CA TYR A 609 -13.59 14.42 -30.82
C TYR A 609 -13.71 15.94 -30.62
N GLU A 610 -14.91 16.43 -30.28
CA GLU A 610 -15.12 17.86 -29.99
C GLU A 610 -14.44 18.27 -28.67
N ILE A 611 -14.63 17.48 -27.61
CA ILE A 611 -14.01 17.69 -26.30
C ILE A 611 -12.48 17.64 -26.42
N MET A 612 -11.96 16.68 -27.19
CA MET A 612 -10.52 16.55 -27.44
C MET A 612 -9.91 17.76 -28.12
N GLN A 613 -10.61 18.39 -29.06
CA GLN A 613 -10.13 19.64 -29.67
C GLN A 613 -10.02 20.77 -28.65
N ASP A 614 -10.92 20.83 -27.68
CA ASP A 614 -10.91 21.87 -26.64
C ASP A 614 -9.92 21.54 -25.51
N LEU A 615 -9.72 20.26 -25.19
CA LEU A 615 -8.65 19.79 -24.29
C LEU A 615 -7.27 20.11 -24.86
N VAL A 616 -7.03 19.83 -26.15
CA VAL A 616 -5.79 20.18 -26.83
C VAL A 616 -5.53 21.68 -26.78
N LYS A 617 -6.52 22.54 -27.04
CA LYS A 617 -6.35 24.00 -26.91
C LYS A 617 -5.94 24.40 -25.50
N THR A 618 -6.62 23.83 -24.50
CA THR A 618 -6.31 24.04 -23.07
C THR A 618 -4.89 23.58 -22.73
N GLN A 619 -4.44 22.48 -23.31
CA GLN A 619 -3.10 21.92 -23.16
C GLN A 619 -2.03 22.75 -23.88
N VAL A 620 -2.35 23.44 -24.97
CA VAL A 620 -1.41 24.35 -25.64
C VAL A 620 -1.23 25.64 -24.83
N ASP A 621 -2.28 26.10 -24.15
CA ASP A 621 -2.20 27.21 -23.19
C ASP A 621 -1.48 26.81 -21.88
N PHE A 622 -1.13 25.53 -21.70
CA PHE A 622 -0.49 24.95 -20.51
C PHE A 622 0.93 25.47 -20.26
N GLU A 623 1.62 26.00 -21.28
CA GLU A 623 2.88 26.73 -21.06
C GLU A 623 2.70 28.01 -20.22
N ASN A 624 1.46 28.49 -20.09
CA ASN A 624 1.09 29.67 -19.30
C ASN A 624 0.37 29.36 -17.97
N LEU A 625 0.09 28.08 -17.67
CA LEU A 625 -0.51 27.68 -16.40
C LEU A 625 0.61 27.43 -15.37
N GLY A 626 0.39 27.88 -14.12
CA GLY A 626 1.30 27.57 -13.02
C GLY A 626 1.33 26.07 -12.75
N ASN A 627 2.43 25.54 -12.20
CA ASN A 627 2.52 24.12 -11.85
C ASN A 627 1.45 23.71 -10.81
N ASP A 628 0.91 24.67 -10.05
CA ASP A 628 -0.06 24.45 -8.95
C ASP A 628 -1.51 24.73 -9.40
N ASP A 629 -1.82 24.67 -10.71
CA ASP A 629 -3.20 24.85 -11.19
C ASP A 629 -4.07 23.61 -10.89
N PRO A 630 -5.21 23.75 -10.18
CA PRO A 630 -6.02 22.61 -9.76
C PRO A 630 -6.61 21.80 -10.92
N GLN A 631 -6.66 22.33 -12.15
CA GLN A 631 -7.16 21.58 -13.31
C GLN A 631 -6.19 20.51 -13.82
N ILE A 632 -4.91 20.57 -13.45
CA ILE A 632 -3.87 19.70 -14.00
C ILE A 632 -4.19 18.23 -13.68
N ALA A 633 -4.51 17.91 -12.43
CA ALA A 633 -4.86 16.57 -11.99
C ALA A 633 -6.08 16.01 -12.77
N TYR A 634 -7.14 16.80 -12.90
CA TYR A 634 -8.32 16.39 -13.67
C TYR A 634 -8.04 16.21 -15.16
N LEU A 635 -7.14 17.02 -15.74
CA LEU A 635 -6.76 16.94 -17.15
C LEU A 635 -6.03 15.63 -17.44
N ILE A 636 -5.06 15.31 -16.58
CA ILE A 636 -4.34 14.04 -16.55
C ILE A 636 -5.33 12.86 -16.44
N GLY A 637 -6.23 12.88 -15.46
CA GLY A 637 -7.26 11.84 -15.29
C GLY A 637 -8.17 11.67 -16.52
N ALA A 638 -8.61 12.78 -17.13
CA ALA A 638 -9.47 12.76 -18.31
C ALA A 638 -8.76 12.20 -19.54
N TRP A 639 -7.49 12.55 -19.78
CA TRP A 639 -6.69 11.99 -20.87
C TRP A 639 -6.56 10.47 -20.77
N THR A 640 -6.34 9.94 -19.55
CA THR A 640 -6.27 8.50 -19.29
C THR A 640 -7.57 7.80 -19.66
N ARG A 641 -8.70 8.32 -19.18
CA ARG A 641 -10.02 7.75 -19.47
C ARG A 641 -10.33 7.82 -20.96
N ILE A 642 -10.03 8.93 -21.63
CA ILE A 642 -10.23 9.06 -23.08
C ILE A 642 -9.32 8.11 -23.87
N CYS A 643 -8.09 7.87 -23.43
CA CYS A 643 -7.21 6.87 -24.04
C CYS A 643 -7.81 5.46 -23.95
N LYS A 644 -8.31 5.06 -22.77
CA LYS A 644 -9.03 3.79 -22.60
C LYS A 644 -10.25 3.68 -23.54
N ILE A 645 -11.00 4.76 -23.72
CA ILE A 645 -12.19 4.78 -24.60
C ILE A 645 -11.80 4.66 -26.08
N LEU A 646 -10.83 5.45 -26.54
CA LEU A 646 -10.48 5.53 -27.96
C LEU A 646 -9.58 4.36 -28.40
N GLY A 647 -8.78 3.79 -27.49
CA GLY A 647 -7.76 2.81 -27.80
C GLY A 647 -6.76 3.36 -28.82
N LYS A 648 -6.49 2.61 -29.89
CA LYS A 648 -5.54 3.01 -30.94
C LYS A 648 -5.84 4.38 -31.59
N ASP A 649 -7.10 4.83 -31.63
CA ASP A 649 -7.45 6.14 -32.21
C ASP A 649 -6.90 7.32 -31.40
N PHE A 650 -6.43 7.08 -30.17
CA PHE A 650 -5.80 8.08 -29.32
C PHE A 650 -4.36 8.42 -29.75
N GLU A 651 -3.69 7.54 -30.53
CA GLU A 651 -2.27 7.68 -30.88
C GLU A 651 -1.91 9.05 -31.48
N GLN A 652 -2.82 9.63 -32.28
CA GLN A 652 -2.65 10.94 -32.90
C GLN A 652 -2.48 12.11 -31.90
N TYR A 653 -2.88 11.93 -30.64
CA TYR A 653 -2.80 12.95 -29.60
C TYR A 653 -1.55 12.82 -28.72
N LEU A 654 -0.82 11.70 -28.78
CA LEU A 654 0.41 11.50 -28.00
C LEU A 654 1.44 12.63 -28.12
N PRO A 655 1.71 13.20 -29.31
CA PRO A 655 2.68 14.30 -29.43
C PRO A 655 2.33 15.55 -28.61
N ILE A 656 1.05 15.73 -28.27
CA ILE A 656 0.56 16.88 -27.50
C ILE A 656 0.57 16.55 -26.00
N VAL A 657 0.16 15.33 -25.63
CA VAL A 657 -0.08 14.95 -24.23
C VAL A 657 1.19 14.45 -23.53
N MET A 658 2.12 13.83 -24.27
CA MET A 658 3.30 13.18 -23.65
C MET A 658 4.23 14.16 -22.94
N GLY A 659 4.50 15.35 -23.50
CA GLY A 659 5.40 16.33 -22.88
C GLY A 659 4.96 16.75 -21.46
N PRO A 660 3.70 17.21 -21.29
CA PRO A 660 3.13 17.51 -19.98
C PRO A 660 3.14 16.34 -19.00
N VAL A 661 2.74 15.14 -19.45
CA VAL A 661 2.71 13.94 -18.60
C VAL A 661 4.09 13.55 -18.12
N LEU A 662 5.09 13.54 -19.01
CA LEU A 662 6.48 13.26 -18.65
C LEU A 662 7.04 14.32 -17.70
N LYS A 663 6.67 15.60 -17.88
CA LYS A 663 7.07 16.68 -16.95
C LYS A 663 6.48 16.44 -15.54
N ALA A 664 5.21 16.08 -15.44
CA ALA A 664 4.55 15.80 -14.16
C ALA A 664 5.14 14.53 -13.50
N ALA A 665 5.30 13.44 -14.25
CA ALA A 665 5.93 12.22 -13.75
C ALA A 665 7.42 12.43 -13.37
N ALA A 666 8.12 13.38 -13.99
CA ALA A 666 9.49 13.77 -13.65
C ALA A 666 9.60 14.82 -12.53
N PHE A 667 8.47 15.21 -11.90
CA PHE A 667 8.47 16.10 -10.74
C PHE A 667 9.40 15.55 -9.65
N LYS A 668 10.17 16.47 -9.04
CA LYS A 668 11.06 16.20 -7.94
C LYS A 668 10.56 16.99 -6.74
N PRO A 669 10.12 16.33 -5.66
CA PRO A 669 9.70 17.05 -4.46
C PRO A 669 10.89 17.79 -3.85
N GLU A 670 10.60 18.88 -3.15
CA GLU A 670 11.59 19.56 -2.32
C GLU A 670 11.79 18.72 -1.05
N VAL A 671 13.04 18.39 -0.76
CA VAL A 671 13.41 17.57 0.39
C VAL A 671 14.43 18.33 1.22
N THR A 672 14.15 18.47 2.50
CA THR A 672 15.01 19.12 3.48
C THR A 672 15.38 18.09 4.54
N VAL A 673 16.68 17.87 4.77
CA VAL A 673 17.12 17.06 5.90
C VAL A 673 16.87 17.88 7.15
N LEU A 674 15.97 17.39 7.99
CA LEU A 674 15.69 17.96 9.29
C LEU A 674 16.70 17.38 10.27
N ALA A 675 17.23 18.26 11.09
CA ALA A 675 17.99 17.82 12.23
C ALA A 675 17.06 17.46 13.40
N ASP A 676 17.49 16.55 14.28
CA ASP A 676 16.80 16.28 15.54
C ASP A 676 16.45 17.59 16.26
N GLY A 677 15.13 17.81 16.44
CA GLY A 677 14.55 18.97 17.11
C GLY A 677 14.26 20.21 16.24
N GLU A 678 14.44 20.17 14.91
CA GLU A 678 13.94 21.23 14.00
C GLU A 678 12.48 20.95 13.61
N THR A 679 11.54 21.68 14.23
CA THR A 679 10.09 21.59 13.99
C THR A 679 9.55 22.66 13.03
N ASP A 680 10.40 23.58 12.53
CA ASP A 680 9.98 24.72 11.71
C ASP A 680 9.30 24.35 10.37
N VAL A 681 9.38 23.08 9.94
CA VAL A 681 8.73 22.57 8.72
C VAL A 681 7.32 22.01 9.01
N GLU A 682 7.01 21.69 10.26
CA GLU A 682 5.68 21.20 10.70
C GLU A 682 4.60 22.30 10.68
N GLU A 683 4.98 23.58 10.53
CA GLU A 683 4.04 24.71 10.46
C GLU A 683 3.49 25.00 9.04
N ASP A 684 3.96 24.31 8.00
CA ASP A 684 3.43 24.42 6.63
C ASP A 684 2.76 23.11 6.23
N ASP A 685 1.43 23.12 6.13
CA ASP A 685 0.58 21.95 5.80
C ASP A 685 0.99 21.21 4.52
N ASN A 686 1.79 21.85 3.65
CA ASN A 686 2.31 21.22 2.44
C ASN A 686 3.58 20.39 2.67
N TRP A 687 4.04 20.26 3.91
CA TRP A 687 5.23 19.49 4.26
C TRP A 687 4.93 18.39 5.27
N GLU A 688 5.48 17.22 5.01
CA GLU A 688 5.45 16.09 5.94
C GLU A 688 6.86 15.70 6.35
N VAL A 689 7.02 15.28 7.60
CA VAL A 689 8.29 14.77 8.13
C VAL A 689 8.31 13.25 8.03
N LEU A 690 9.19 12.74 7.17
CA LEU A 690 9.45 11.32 6.99
C LEU A 690 10.74 10.93 7.72
N ASN A 691 10.64 10.06 8.72
CA ASN A 691 11.79 9.50 9.41
C ASN A 691 12.31 8.28 8.64
N VAL A 692 13.54 8.36 8.13
CA VAL A 692 14.22 7.23 7.46
C VAL A 692 15.44 6.85 8.30
N GLY A 693 15.28 5.81 9.12
CA GLY A 693 16.27 5.42 10.13
C GLY A 693 16.38 6.49 11.23
N ASP A 694 17.59 6.95 11.52
CA ASP A 694 17.87 7.98 12.53
C ASP A 694 17.78 9.42 11.99
N GLN A 695 17.32 9.64 10.75
CA GLN A 695 17.24 10.97 10.15
C GLN A 695 15.81 11.33 9.73
N ALA A 696 15.38 12.53 10.12
CA ALA A 696 14.12 13.13 9.71
C ALA A 696 14.28 13.89 8.38
N PHE A 697 13.35 13.71 7.45
CA PHE A 697 13.29 14.41 6.17
C PHE A 697 11.98 15.17 6.08
N GLY A 698 12.03 16.49 6.00
CA GLY A 698 10.89 17.30 5.59
C GLY A 698 10.71 17.16 4.08
N ILE A 699 9.51 16.82 3.63
CA ILE A 699 9.18 16.62 2.23
C ILE A 699 7.97 17.44 1.89
N LYS A 700 8.10 18.25 0.84
CA LYS A 700 6.95 18.97 0.31
C LYS A 700 6.03 18.00 -0.45
N THR A 701 4.86 17.71 0.10
CA THR A 701 3.88 16.74 -0.42
C THR A 701 3.13 17.27 -1.65
N SER A 702 3.05 18.60 -1.80
CA SER A 702 2.46 19.24 -2.98
C SER A 702 3.10 18.70 -4.28
N GLY A 703 2.29 18.14 -5.19
CA GLY A 703 2.77 17.60 -6.46
C GLY A 703 3.01 16.09 -6.48
N LEU A 704 3.00 15.39 -5.34
CA LEU A 704 3.22 13.94 -5.28
C LEU A 704 2.04 13.15 -5.88
N GLU A 705 0.82 13.58 -5.63
CA GLU A 705 -0.40 12.99 -6.21
C GLU A 705 -0.46 13.17 -7.73
N GLU A 706 -0.08 14.35 -8.22
CA GLU A 706 0.02 14.62 -9.66
C GLU A 706 1.10 13.75 -10.31
N LYS A 707 2.22 13.52 -9.61
CA LYS A 707 3.29 12.63 -10.06
C LYS A 707 2.79 11.18 -10.12
N SER A 708 2.11 10.71 -9.08
CA SER A 708 1.49 9.36 -9.02
C SER A 708 0.51 9.17 -10.18
N SER A 709 -0.42 10.11 -10.34
CA SER A 709 -1.40 10.13 -11.42
C SER A 709 -0.74 10.10 -12.81
N ALA A 710 0.31 10.91 -13.02
CA ALA A 710 1.07 10.95 -14.28
C ALA A 710 1.81 9.63 -14.56
N CYS A 711 2.34 8.95 -13.53
CA CYS A 711 2.95 7.63 -13.69
C CYS A 711 1.90 6.60 -14.12
N SER A 712 0.72 6.59 -13.48
CA SER A 712 -0.40 5.74 -13.86
C SER A 712 -0.90 6.00 -15.29
N MET A 713 -0.81 7.24 -15.78
CA MET A 713 -1.08 7.53 -17.19
C MET A 713 -0.10 6.83 -18.14
N LEU A 714 1.20 6.87 -17.82
CA LEU A 714 2.24 6.26 -18.64
C LEU A 714 2.05 4.74 -18.73
N VAL A 715 1.65 4.11 -17.63
CA VAL A 715 1.22 2.70 -17.59
C VAL A 715 0.07 2.48 -18.57
N CYS A 716 -1.00 3.29 -18.47
CA CYS A 716 -2.17 3.18 -19.33
C CYS A 716 -1.81 3.34 -20.81
N TYR A 717 -0.98 4.33 -21.17
CA TYR A 717 -0.57 4.54 -22.56
C TYR A 717 0.23 3.36 -23.12
N ALA A 718 1.17 2.81 -22.33
CA ALA A 718 1.92 1.64 -22.74
C ALA A 718 1.00 0.42 -22.93
N ARG A 719 0.07 0.20 -21.99
CA ARG A 719 -0.86 -0.95 -22.02
C ARG A 719 -1.86 -0.89 -23.17
N GLU A 720 -2.53 0.26 -23.36
CA GLU A 720 -3.64 0.38 -24.31
C GLU A 720 -3.16 0.60 -25.76
N LEU A 721 -2.08 1.35 -25.97
CA LEU A 721 -1.63 1.74 -27.31
C LEU A 721 -0.64 0.74 -27.90
N LYS A 722 0.10 0.01 -27.06
CA LYS A 722 1.08 -1.00 -27.44
C LYS A 722 2.03 -0.48 -28.53
N GLU A 723 1.79 -0.91 -29.76
CA GLU A 723 2.53 -0.55 -30.97
C GLU A 723 2.61 0.98 -31.20
N GLY A 724 1.55 1.72 -30.85
CA GLY A 724 1.51 3.17 -30.97
C GLY A 724 2.39 3.92 -29.96
N PHE A 725 2.85 3.25 -28.90
CA PHE A 725 3.66 3.87 -27.84
C PHE A 725 5.18 3.73 -28.07
N VAL A 726 5.61 3.00 -29.09
CA VAL A 726 7.02 2.65 -29.36
C VAL A 726 7.97 3.84 -29.36
N ASN A 727 7.52 5.02 -29.81
CA ASN A 727 8.36 6.22 -29.89
C ASN A 727 8.74 6.79 -28.51
N TYR A 728 7.96 6.48 -27.47
CA TYR A 728 8.12 7.03 -26.12
C TYR A 728 8.70 6.04 -25.11
N VAL A 729 8.87 4.77 -25.50
CA VAL A 729 9.33 3.67 -24.63
C VAL A 729 10.67 4.00 -23.95
N GLU A 730 11.65 4.52 -24.70
CA GLU A 730 12.99 4.77 -24.15
C GLU A 730 12.98 5.84 -23.05
N GLU A 731 12.30 6.96 -23.31
CA GLU A 731 12.19 8.08 -22.38
C GLU A 731 11.38 7.68 -21.15
N THR A 732 10.24 7.01 -21.35
CA THR A 732 9.39 6.50 -20.27
C THR A 732 10.13 5.50 -19.41
N THR A 733 10.93 4.60 -19.99
CA THR A 733 11.74 3.64 -19.23
C THR A 733 12.77 4.32 -18.35
N ARG A 734 13.50 5.31 -18.88
CA ARG A 734 14.51 6.06 -18.11
C ARG A 734 13.88 6.86 -16.97
N LEU A 735 12.62 7.23 -17.11
CA LEU A 735 11.85 7.90 -16.08
C LEU A 735 11.33 6.93 -15.02
N MET A 736 10.68 5.84 -15.42
CA MET A 736 9.96 4.93 -14.51
C MET A 736 10.90 4.05 -13.69
N VAL A 737 12.02 3.57 -14.24
CA VAL A 737 12.91 2.63 -13.53
C VAL A 737 13.48 3.21 -12.21
N PRO A 738 13.98 4.47 -12.16
CA PRO A 738 14.40 5.08 -10.90
C PRO A 738 13.27 5.25 -9.88
N LEU A 739 12.00 5.33 -10.33
CA LEU A 739 10.85 5.55 -9.46
C LEU A 739 10.43 4.31 -8.67
N LEU A 740 10.96 3.12 -9.01
CA LEU A 740 10.79 1.91 -8.20
C LEU A 740 11.28 2.06 -6.75
N ARG A 741 12.17 3.03 -6.48
CA ARG A 741 12.71 3.34 -5.15
C ARG A 741 12.41 4.76 -4.71
N PHE A 742 11.29 5.31 -5.19
CA PHE A 742 10.81 6.61 -4.78
C PHE A 742 9.97 6.45 -3.50
N TYR A 743 10.64 6.37 -2.34
CA TYR A 743 10.00 6.05 -1.04
C TYR A 743 8.99 7.07 -0.53
N PHE A 744 8.87 8.23 -1.19
CA PHE A 744 7.99 9.30 -0.75
C PHE A 744 6.53 9.10 -1.16
N HIS A 745 6.23 8.11 -2.01
CA HIS A 745 4.87 7.82 -2.43
C HIS A 745 4.75 6.38 -2.95
N GLU A 746 3.82 5.60 -2.40
CA GLU A 746 3.56 4.22 -2.78
C GLU A 746 2.99 4.07 -4.20
N GLY A 747 1.96 4.86 -4.54
CA GLY A 747 1.34 4.85 -5.88
C GLY A 747 2.32 5.11 -7.03
N VAL A 748 3.35 5.94 -6.82
CA VAL A 748 4.44 6.14 -7.79
C VAL A 748 5.27 4.87 -8.00
N ARG A 749 5.61 4.16 -6.92
CA ARG A 749 6.39 2.91 -6.97
C ARG A 749 5.59 1.78 -7.61
N ALA A 750 4.31 1.64 -7.23
CA ALA A 750 3.39 0.68 -7.81
C ALA A 750 3.21 0.92 -9.32
N ALA A 751 2.94 2.16 -9.75
CA ALA A 751 2.83 2.50 -11.17
C ALA A 751 4.15 2.29 -11.94
N ALA A 752 5.30 2.57 -11.31
CA ALA A 752 6.61 2.28 -11.87
C ALA A 752 6.81 0.77 -12.13
N ALA A 753 6.38 -0.07 -11.18
CA ALA A 753 6.40 -1.52 -11.32
C ALA A 753 5.45 -1.99 -12.43
N GLU A 754 4.18 -1.56 -12.43
CA GLU A 754 3.16 -1.96 -13.41
C GLU A 754 3.59 -1.60 -14.86
N ALA A 755 4.30 -0.49 -15.04
CA ALA A 755 4.72 -0.03 -16.37
C ALA A 755 5.72 -0.99 -17.06
N LEU A 756 6.60 -1.65 -16.31
CA LEU A 756 7.74 -2.39 -16.89
C LEU A 756 7.34 -3.47 -17.92
N PRO A 757 6.43 -4.42 -17.63
CA PRO A 757 6.03 -5.44 -18.59
C PRO A 757 5.39 -4.84 -19.85
N HIS A 758 4.58 -3.79 -19.70
CA HIS A 758 3.94 -3.11 -20.83
C HIS A 758 4.96 -2.36 -21.71
N LEU A 759 5.95 -1.71 -21.10
CA LEU A 759 7.04 -1.08 -21.83
C LEU A 759 7.86 -2.11 -22.61
N LEU A 760 8.14 -3.28 -22.03
CA LEU A 760 8.81 -4.38 -22.73
C LEU A 760 7.97 -4.93 -23.89
N GLU A 761 6.65 -5.06 -23.72
CA GLU A 761 5.74 -5.46 -24.80
C GLU A 761 5.81 -4.46 -25.96
N CYS A 762 5.77 -3.16 -25.68
CA CYS A 762 5.94 -2.10 -26.68
C CYS A 762 7.32 -2.19 -27.35
N ALA A 763 8.38 -2.45 -26.58
CA ALA A 763 9.75 -2.52 -27.06
C ALA A 763 10.00 -3.66 -28.06
N LYS A 764 9.19 -4.73 -28.06
CA LYS A 764 9.34 -5.89 -28.97
C LYS A 764 9.39 -5.49 -30.44
N LEU A 765 8.71 -4.40 -30.83
CA LEU A 765 8.73 -3.91 -32.21
C LEU A 765 10.08 -3.32 -32.65
N ARG A 766 10.95 -2.92 -31.72
CA ARG A 766 12.31 -2.44 -32.02
C ARG A 766 13.32 -3.60 -32.13
N GLY A 767 12.89 -4.84 -31.91
CA GLY A 767 13.69 -6.06 -32.02
C GLY A 767 14.31 -6.53 -30.70
N ASP A 768 14.64 -7.82 -30.65
CA ASP A 768 15.06 -8.53 -29.43
C ASP A 768 16.30 -7.95 -28.75
N ASP A 769 17.26 -7.41 -29.52
CA ASP A 769 18.47 -6.80 -28.96
C ASP A 769 18.17 -5.50 -28.19
N TYR A 770 17.15 -4.74 -28.61
CA TYR A 770 16.72 -3.53 -27.91
C TYR A 770 15.99 -3.91 -26.61
N VAL A 771 15.08 -4.88 -26.68
CA VAL A 771 14.37 -5.42 -25.53
C VAL A 771 15.35 -5.96 -24.49
N ARG A 772 16.38 -6.70 -24.92
CA ARG A 772 17.40 -7.25 -24.02
C ARG A 772 18.17 -6.15 -23.28
N GLN A 773 18.60 -5.10 -23.98
CA GLN A 773 19.32 -3.98 -23.36
C GLN A 773 18.44 -3.23 -22.35
N MET A 774 17.18 -3.03 -22.70
CA MET A 774 16.19 -2.39 -21.83
C MET A 774 15.92 -3.23 -20.58
N TRP A 775 15.76 -4.54 -20.74
CA TRP A 775 15.58 -5.47 -19.63
C TRP A 775 16.78 -5.53 -18.70
N GLN A 776 18.01 -5.56 -19.23
CA GLN A 776 19.25 -5.52 -18.42
C GLN A 776 19.41 -4.27 -17.55
N TYR A 777 18.74 -3.18 -17.93
CA TYR A 777 18.66 -1.96 -17.12
C TYR A 777 17.56 -2.07 -16.06
N MET A 778 16.38 -2.57 -16.45
CA MET A 778 15.23 -2.74 -15.55
C MET A 778 15.47 -3.77 -14.45
N ASN A 779 15.95 -4.96 -14.80
CA ASN A 779 16.00 -6.12 -13.90
C ASN A 779 16.85 -5.86 -12.64
N LYS A 780 18.00 -5.18 -12.80
CA LYS A 780 18.91 -4.83 -11.69
C LYS A 780 18.26 -3.88 -10.69
N GLU A 781 17.46 -2.94 -11.16
CA GLU A 781 16.81 -1.96 -10.28
C GLU A 781 15.54 -2.56 -9.66
N LEU A 782 14.85 -3.43 -10.39
CA LEU A 782 13.71 -4.19 -9.88
C LEU A 782 14.10 -5.15 -8.75
N PHE A 783 15.22 -5.88 -8.89
CA PHE A 783 15.71 -6.77 -7.81
C PHE A 783 16.05 -5.99 -6.54
N LYS A 784 16.74 -4.85 -6.68
CA LYS A 784 17.04 -3.98 -5.54
C LYS A 784 15.78 -3.42 -4.89
N ALA A 785 14.78 -3.03 -5.68
CA ALA A 785 13.51 -2.56 -5.15
C ALA A 785 12.83 -3.65 -4.31
N ILE A 786 12.72 -4.88 -4.83
CA ILE A 786 12.14 -6.03 -4.11
C ILE A 786 12.87 -6.35 -2.80
N GLU A 787 14.20 -6.17 -2.74
CA GLU A 787 15.00 -6.48 -1.56
C GLU A 787 14.71 -5.54 -0.38
N ILE A 788 14.40 -4.27 -0.66
CA ILE A 788 14.35 -3.18 0.33
C ILE A 788 12.97 -2.54 0.48
N GLU A 789 11.95 -3.01 -0.27
CA GLU A 789 10.59 -2.46 -0.23
C GLU A 789 9.94 -2.70 1.14
N PRO A 790 9.58 -1.63 1.88
CA PRO A 790 8.91 -1.75 3.19
C PRO A 790 7.41 -2.06 3.08
N ASP A 791 6.73 -1.62 2.02
CA ASP A 791 5.29 -1.73 1.90
C ASP A 791 4.88 -3.07 1.24
N HIS A 792 3.92 -3.77 1.84
CA HIS A 792 3.52 -5.10 1.41
C HIS A 792 2.72 -5.09 0.09
N GLU A 793 1.91 -4.07 -0.16
CA GLU A 793 1.13 -3.98 -1.39
C GLU A 793 2.03 -3.65 -2.59
N VAL A 794 2.93 -2.67 -2.43
CA VAL A 794 3.94 -2.31 -3.43
C VAL A 794 4.89 -3.49 -3.68
N LEU A 795 5.30 -4.22 -2.63
CA LEU A 795 6.11 -5.43 -2.79
C LEU A 795 5.36 -6.49 -3.64
N GLY A 796 4.07 -6.66 -3.41
CA GLY A 796 3.21 -7.52 -4.23
C GLY A 796 3.17 -7.11 -5.70
N GLU A 797 3.08 -5.81 -5.99
CA GLU A 797 3.13 -5.27 -7.36
C GLU A 797 4.51 -5.43 -8.02
N LEU A 798 5.60 -5.25 -7.27
CA LEU A 798 6.96 -5.51 -7.76
C LEU A 798 7.14 -6.99 -8.15
N PHE A 799 6.64 -7.91 -7.32
CA PHE A 799 6.60 -9.33 -7.67
C PHE A 799 5.74 -9.57 -8.91
N SER A 800 4.49 -9.09 -8.95
CA SER A 800 3.63 -9.25 -10.13
C SER A 800 4.29 -8.75 -11.42
N SER A 801 4.92 -7.58 -11.36
CA SER A 801 5.65 -6.99 -12.49
C SER A 801 6.82 -7.86 -12.94
N LEU A 802 7.64 -8.36 -12.00
CA LEU A 802 8.76 -9.25 -12.31
C LEU A 802 8.28 -10.55 -12.99
N GLY A 803 7.24 -11.20 -12.46
CA GLY A 803 6.65 -12.42 -13.04
C GLY A 803 6.19 -12.19 -14.48
N LYS A 804 5.40 -11.12 -14.70
CA LYS A 804 4.96 -10.71 -16.05
C LYS A 804 6.12 -10.41 -16.98
N CYS A 805 7.19 -9.76 -16.51
CA CYS A 805 8.39 -9.52 -17.31
C CYS A 805 9.07 -10.83 -17.71
N VAL A 806 9.21 -11.78 -16.79
CA VAL A 806 9.81 -13.11 -17.03
C VAL A 806 9.03 -13.86 -18.09
N GLU A 807 7.71 -13.96 -17.96
CA GLU A 807 6.85 -14.63 -18.94
C GLU A 807 6.87 -13.94 -20.30
N THR A 808 6.88 -12.60 -20.31
CA THR A 808 6.91 -11.80 -21.55
C THR A 808 8.19 -12.02 -22.35
N LEU A 809 9.33 -12.24 -21.68
CA LEU A 809 10.66 -12.36 -22.29
C LEU A 809 11.13 -13.80 -22.50
N GLY A 810 10.58 -14.77 -21.77
CA GLY A 810 10.88 -16.19 -21.91
C GLY A 810 12.28 -16.60 -21.41
N VAL A 811 12.77 -17.77 -21.84
CA VAL A 811 13.98 -18.45 -21.32
C VAL A 811 15.26 -17.59 -21.37
N SER A 812 15.34 -16.60 -22.26
CA SER A 812 16.51 -15.71 -22.37
C SER A 812 16.43 -14.44 -21.50
N CYS A 813 15.40 -14.35 -20.65
CA CYS A 813 15.15 -13.19 -19.79
C CYS A 813 16.27 -12.98 -18.77
N LEU A 814 16.54 -14.00 -17.95
CA LEU A 814 17.53 -14.00 -16.88
C LEU A 814 18.68 -14.95 -17.19
N THR A 815 19.89 -14.50 -16.88
CA THR A 815 21.10 -15.33 -16.86
C THR A 815 21.14 -16.24 -15.64
N GLY A 816 22.04 -17.23 -15.64
CA GLY A 816 22.17 -18.14 -14.51
C GLY A 816 22.61 -17.48 -13.20
N ASP A 817 23.36 -16.38 -13.26
CA ASP A 817 23.75 -15.60 -12.08
C ASP A 817 22.56 -14.77 -11.57
N GLU A 818 21.77 -14.17 -12.46
CA GLU A 818 20.57 -13.41 -12.11
C GLU A 818 19.46 -14.32 -11.54
N LEU A 819 19.31 -15.54 -12.06
CA LEU A 819 18.40 -16.54 -11.47
C LEU A 819 18.81 -16.92 -10.05
N LYS A 820 20.12 -17.04 -9.79
CA LYS A 820 20.65 -17.32 -8.46
C LYS A 820 20.42 -16.14 -7.51
N GLU A 821 20.65 -14.92 -7.97
CA GLU A 821 20.40 -13.69 -7.21
C GLU A 821 18.92 -13.57 -6.84
N LEU A 822 18.02 -13.70 -7.82
CA LEU A 822 16.57 -13.68 -7.58
C LEU A 822 16.14 -14.77 -6.59
N THR A 823 16.63 -16.00 -6.77
CA THR A 823 16.30 -17.10 -5.85
C THR A 823 16.80 -16.83 -4.43
N THR A 824 17.93 -16.12 -4.27
CA THR A 824 18.43 -15.69 -2.96
C THR A 824 17.52 -14.65 -2.32
N ILE A 825 16.96 -13.72 -3.11
CA ILE A 825 15.97 -12.74 -2.64
C ILE A 825 14.69 -13.45 -2.19
N LEU A 826 14.21 -14.44 -2.95
CA LEU A 826 13.03 -15.26 -2.57
C LEU A 826 13.28 -16.04 -1.27
N ASP A 827 14.47 -16.62 -1.09
CA ASP A 827 14.88 -17.29 0.16
C ASP A 827 14.83 -16.36 1.37
N GLN A 828 15.28 -15.11 1.22
CA GLN A 828 15.23 -14.11 2.29
C GLN A 828 13.79 -13.75 2.67
N HIS A 829 12.91 -13.54 1.69
CA HIS A 829 11.50 -13.22 1.96
C HIS A 829 10.76 -14.40 2.62
N LEU A 830 11.05 -15.64 2.23
CA LEU A 830 10.51 -16.83 2.90
C LEU A 830 11.00 -16.96 4.35
N LYS A 831 12.26 -16.59 4.65
CA LYS A 831 12.77 -16.54 6.03
C LYS A 831 12.04 -15.50 6.86
N LYS A 832 11.88 -14.27 6.33
CA LYS A 832 11.13 -13.20 6.99
C LYS A 832 9.67 -13.61 7.30
N HIS A 833 9.02 -14.35 6.41
CA HIS A 833 7.69 -14.90 6.67
C HIS A 833 7.67 -15.81 7.92
N PHE A 834 8.67 -16.69 8.09
CA PHE A 834 8.76 -17.51 9.30
C PHE A 834 9.11 -16.70 10.56
N GLU A 835 9.98 -15.70 10.45
CA GLU A 835 10.33 -14.79 11.55
C GLU A 835 9.08 -14.07 12.07
N ARG A 836 8.29 -13.47 11.16
CA ARG A 836 7.03 -12.81 11.51
C ARG A 836 6.00 -13.77 12.12
N CYS A 837 5.95 -15.01 11.63
CA CYS A 837 5.13 -16.06 12.24
C CYS A 837 5.53 -16.33 13.71
N ASP A 838 6.84 -16.42 13.99
CA ASP A 838 7.36 -16.63 15.34
C ASP A 838 7.12 -15.38 16.24
N GLU A 839 7.26 -14.17 15.71
CA GLU A 839 6.93 -12.91 16.40
C GLU A 839 5.46 -12.87 16.82
N ARG A 840 4.53 -13.23 15.92
CA ARG A 840 3.10 -13.33 16.26
C ARG A 840 2.85 -14.37 17.35
N GLN A 841 3.59 -15.47 17.39
CA GLN A 841 3.48 -16.45 18.47
C GLN A 841 4.00 -15.91 19.81
N GLU A 842 5.00 -15.05 19.80
CA GLU A 842 5.50 -14.40 21.01
C GLU A 842 4.55 -13.30 21.50
N LYS A 843 3.98 -12.49 20.59
CA LYS A 843 2.92 -11.52 20.93
C LYS A 843 1.72 -12.20 21.61
N ARG A 844 1.33 -13.41 21.20
CA ARG A 844 0.28 -14.23 21.85
C ARG A 844 0.61 -14.67 23.28
N ARG A 845 1.88 -14.64 23.68
CA ARG A 845 2.35 -14.98 25.03
C ARG A 845 2.47 -13.77 25.94
N ASP A 846 2.32 -12.56 25.39
CA ASP A 846 2.43 -11.32 26.15
C ASP A 846 1.34 -11.21 27.23
N GLU A 847 1.63 -10.51 28.32
CA GLU A 847 0.66 -10.33 29.42
C GLU A 847 -0.54 -9.47 29.02
N ASP A 848 -0.39 -8.64 27.99
CA ASP A 848 -1.42 -7.75 27.45
C ASP A 848 -2.22 -8.35 26.30
N PHE A 849 -1.90 -9.58 25.86
CA PHE A 849 -2.68 -10.32 24.88
C PHE A 849 -4.15 -10.45 25.31
N ASP A 850 -5.05 -10.10 24.39
CA ASP A 850 -6.51 -10.24 24.52
C ASP A 850 -7.14 -10.55 23.16
N GLU A 851 -8.47 -10.61 23.10
CA GLU A 851 -9.20 -10.97 21.89
C GLU A 851 -8.99 -9.98 20.74
N GLU A 852 -8.89 -8.68 21.03
CA GLU A 852 -8.67 -7.65 20.01
C GLU A 852 -7.24 -7.73 19.45
N VAL A 853 -6.24 -8.02 20.30
CA VAL A 853 -4.88 -8.29 19.83
C VAL A 853 -4.84 -9.55 18.95
N GLU A 854 -5.61 -10.61 19.25
CA GLU A 854 -5.68 -11.76 18.34
C GLU A 854 -6.25 -11.38 16.97
N GLU A 855 -7.25 -10.48 16.92
CA GLU A 855 -7.81 -9.98 15.66
C GLU A 855 -6.75 -9.22 14.84
N GLU A 856 -5.99 -8.31 15.45
CA GLU A 856 -4.85 -7.62 14.80
C GLU A 856 -3.81 -8.62 14.26
N LEU A 857 -3.48 -9.66 15.04
CA LEU A 857 -2.51 -10.68 14.63
C LEU A 857 -3.01 -11.58 13.50
N LEU A 858 -4.33 -11.76 13.36
CA LEU A 858 -4.93 -12.48 12.25
C LEU A 858 -4.88 -11.63 10.97
N GLU A 859 -5.12 -10.32 11.07
CA GLU A 859 -4.96 -9.38 9.95
C GLU A 859 -3.49 -9.32 9.49
N GLU A 860 -2.52 -9.29 10.42
CA GLU A 860 -1.09 -9.45 10.10
C GLU A 860 -0.79 -10.78 9.36
N ASP A 861 -1.45 -11.88 9.74
CA ASP A 861 -1.30 -13.20 9.11
C ASP A 861 -1.87 -13.23 7.69
N ASP A 862 -2.99 -12.53 7.45
CA ASP A 862 -3.60 -12.39 6.13
C ASP A 862 -2.70 -11.60 5.17
N PHE A 863 -2.05 -10.52 5.63
CA PHE A 863 -1.03 -9.83 4.83
C PHE A 863 0.17 -10.73 4.51
N ASP A 864 0.61 -11.54 5.46
CA ASP A 864 1.69 -12.51 5.23
C ASP A 864 1.30 -13.58 4.22
N ALA A 865 0.05 -14.06 4.29
CA ALA A 865 -0.50 -14.99 3.32
C ALA A 865 -0.57 -14.37 1.91
N TYR A 866 -0.90 -13.07 1.81
CA TYR A 866 -0.87 -12.32 0.56
C TYR A 866 0.55 -12.26 -0.04
N ILE A 867 1.57 -11.95 0.76
CA ILE A 867 2.96 -11.96 0.27
C ILE A 867 3.40 -13.37 -0.14
N LEU A 868 3.02 -14.40 0.61
CA LEU A 868 3.33 -15.79 0.27
C LEU A 868 2.70 -16.22 -1.05
N ASN A 869 1.48 -15.78 -1.34
CA ASN A 869 0.84 -15.93 -2.64
C ASN A 869 1.69 -15.28 -3.75
N ARG A 870 2.14 -14.03 -3.57
CA ARG A 870 2.98 -13.33 -4.56
C ARG A 870 4.34 -13.99 -4.78
N LEU A 871 4.92 -14.60 -3.75
CA LEU A 871 6.12 -15.43 -3.90
C LEU A 871 5.83 -16.69 -4.73
N SER A 872 4.67 -17.33 -4.51
CA SER A 872 4.19 -18.44 -5.34
C SER A 872 4.04 -18.04 -6.80
N ASP A 873 3.45 -16.88 -7.10
CA ASP A 873 3.29 -16.35 -8.46
C ASP A 873 4.63 -16.21 -9.19
N ILE A 874 5.67 -15.70 -8.51
CA ILE A 874 7.01 -15.58 -9.13
C ILE A 874 7.61 -16.95 -9.42
N ILE A 875 7.49 -17.88 -8.49
CA ILE A 875 8.01 -19.23 -8.67
C ILE A 875 7.26 -19.94 -9.81
N HIS A 876 5.96 -19.72 -9.91
CA HIS A 876 5.14 -20.15 -11.05
C HIS A 876 5.71 -19.60 -12.36
N SER A 877 5.86 -18.27 -12.50
CA SER A 877 6.42 -17.65 -13.72
C SER A 877 7.82 -18.19 -14.08
N LEU A 878 8.67 -18.45 -13.08
CA LEU A 878 9.99 -19.06 -13.28
C LEU A 878 9.89 -20.51 -13.76
N LEU A 879 9.01 -21.33 -13.19
CA LEU A 879 8.79 -22.72 -13.59
C LEU A 879 8.14 -22.83 -14.98
N VAL A 880 7.15 -21.99 -15.27
CA VAL A 880 6.55 -21.86 -16.61
C VAL A 880 7.60 -21.56 -17.65
N THR A 881 8.49 -20.61 -17.35
CA THR A 881 9.47 -20.09 -18.30
C THR A 881 10.67 -21.02 -18.48
N TYR A 882 11.26 -21.50 -17.38
CA TYR A 882 12.53 -22.23 -17.37
C TYR A 882 12.38 -23.75 -17.20
N SER A 883 11.22 -24.22 -16.76
CA SER A 883 10.90 -25.65 -16.58
C SER A 883 11.99 -26.37 -15.77
N GLU A 884 12.50 -27.52 -16.25
CA GLU A 884 13.53 -28.30 -15.56
C GLU A 884 14.82 -27.52 -15.25
N SER A 885 15.15 -26.48 -16.03
CA SER A 885 16.41 -25.74 -15.85
C SER A 885 16.42 -24.87 -14.59
N TYR A 886 15.25 -24.52 -14.05
CA TYR A 886 15.16 -23.77 -12.79
C TYR A 886 15.39 -24.63 -11.55
N LEU A 887 15.24 -25.96 -11.66
CA LEU A 887 15.29 -26.88 -10.51
C LEU A 887 16.59 -26.79 -9.70
N VAL A 888 17.72 -26.50 -10.35
CA VAL A 888 19.03 -26.36 -9.67
C VAL A 888 19.04 -25.18 -8.70
N TYR A 889 18.29 -24.11 -9.00
CA TYR A 889 18.14 -22.96 -8.13
C TYR A 889 17.06 -23.22 -7.07
N PHE A 890 15.92 -23.78 -7.50
CA PHE A 890 14.78 -24.13 -6.64
C PHE A 890 15.17 -25.05 -5.47
N GLU A 891 16.20 -25.89 -5.61
CA GLU A 891 16.73 -26.73 -4.52
C GLU A 891 17.04 -25.98 -3.22
N THR A 892 17.39 -24.69 -3.32
CA THR A 892 17.61 -23.83 -2.14
C THR A 892 16.33 -23.49 -1.39
N LEU A 893 15.18 -23.46 -2.07
CA LEU A 893 13.88 -23.10 -1.50
C LEU A 893 13.09 -24.31 -0.98
N VAL A 894 13.46 -25.53 -1.38
CA VAL A 894 12.79 -26.78 -0.99
C VAL A 894 12.58 -26.93 0.53
N PRO A 895 13.55 -26.60 1.42
CA PRO A 895 13.34 -26.70 2.86
C PRO A 895 12.17 -25.86 3.38
N HIS A 896 11.98 -24.66 2.82
CA HIS A 896 10.88 -23.76 3.20
C HIS A 896 9.53 -24.34 2.83
N PHE A 897 9.36 -24.80 1.59
CA PHE A 897 8.10 -25.41 1.16
C PHE A 897 7.80 -26.72 1.87
N TYR A 898 8.82 -27.51 2.22
CA TYR A 898 8.64 -28.66 3.10
C TYR A 898 8.14 -28.24 4.49
N GLN A 899 8.68 -27.16 5.05
CA GLN A 899 8.28 -26.62 6.35
C GLN A 899 6.85 -26.04 6.34
N LEU A 900 6.47 -25.31 5.30
CA LEU A 900 5.12 -24.76 5.09
C LEU A 900 4.06 -25.86 4.98
N LEU A 901 4.40 -27.00 4.38
CA LEU A 901 3.49 -28.13 4.18
C LEU A 901 3.23 -28.95 5.46
N GLN A 902 3.87 -28.62 6.58
CA GLN A 902 3.68 -29.40 7.81
C GLN A 902 2.31 -29.16 8.44
N ALA A 903 1.75 -30.19 9.09
CA ALA A 903 0.38 -30.17 9.59
C ALA A 903 0.08 -29.09 10.66
N GLN A 904 1.10 -28.60 11.36
CA GLN A 904 0.97 -27.53 12.36
C GLN A 904 0.97 -26.11 11.77
N ARG A 905 1.24 -25.96 10.47
CA ARG A 905 1.24 -24.66 9.79
C ARG A 905 -0.18 -24.19 9.49
N SER A 906 -0.33 -22.90 9.18
CA SER A 906 -1.60 -22.28 8.82
C SER A 906 -2.21 -22.95 7.58
N VAL A 907 -3.50 -22.68 7.32
CA VAL A 907 -4.14 -23.16 6.08
C VAL A 907 -3.45 -22.53 4.88
N SER A 908 -3.21 -21.22 4.89
CA SER A 908 -2.55 -20.48 3.82
C SER A 908 -1.14 -21.03 3.51
N ASP A 909 -0.32 -21.32 4.52
CA ASP A 909 1.02 -21.89 4.34
C ASP A 909 0.97 -23.23 3.58
N ARG A 910 0.07 -24.11 4.03
CA ARG A 910 -0.09 -25.44 3.44
C ARG A 910 -0.65 -25.33 2.01
N GLN A 911 -1.59 -24.42 1.78
CA GLN A 911 -2.18 -24.17 0.47
C GLN A 911 -1.12 -23.71 -0.53
N TRP A 912 -0.40 -22.64 -0.23
CA TRP A 912 0.59 -22.07 -1.16
C TRP A 912 1.79 -22.99 -1.36
N SER A 913 2.17 -23.77 -0.34
CA SER A 913 3.16 -24.84 -0.54
C SER A 913 2.67 -25.91 -1.51
N LEU A 914 1.41 -26.34 -1.41
CA LEU A 914 0.83 -27.29 -2.38
C LEU A 914 0.84 -26.68 -3.79
N CYS A 915 0.41 -25.44 -3.98
CA CYS A 915 0.42 -24.76 -5.27
C CYS A 915 1.82 -24.74 -5.92
N VAL A 916 2.87 -24.43 -5.14
CA VAL A 916 4.24 -24.47 -5.65
C VAL A 916 4.67 -25.89 -6.04
N TRP A 917 4.30 -26.91 -5.26
CA TRP A 917 4.58 -28.30 -5.65
C TRP A 917 3.81 -28.72 -6.90
N ASP A 918 2.58 -28.23 -7.08
CA ASP A 918 1.77 -28.47 -8.27
C ASP A 918 2.46 -27.91 -9.52
N ASP A 919 2.99 -26.68 -9.44
CA ASP A 919 3.76 -26.06 -10.52
C ASP A 919 5.04 -26.85 -10.82
N VAL A 920 5.77 -27.30 -9.79
CA VAL A 920 6.96 -28.13 -9.97
C VAL A 920 6.60 -29.40 -10.74
N ILE A 921 5.46 -30.04 -10.44
CA ILE A 921 5.00 -31.24 -11.15
C ILE A 921 4.58 -30.90 -12.59
N GLN A 922 3.77 -29.86 -12.76
CA GLN A 922 3.18 -29.47 -14.04
C GLN A 922 4.23 -29.07 -15.07
N TYR A 923 5.20 -28.25 -14.67
CA TYR A 923 6.17 -27.65 -15.59
C TYR A 923 7.50 -28.40 -15.66
N THR A 924 7.78 -29.34 -14.74
CA THR A 924 9.01 -30.16 -14.80
C THR A 924 8.75 -31.65 -15.00
N GLY A 925 7.48 -32.07 -15.01
CA GLY A 925 7.05 -33.42 -15.34
C GLY A 925 7.77 -34.49 -14.53
N GLN A 926 8.41 -35.45 -15.20
CA GLN A 926 9.10 -36.56 -14.55
C GLN A 926 10.28 -36.14 -13.66
N ALA A 927 10.89 -34.97 -13.91
CA ALA A 927 12.03 -34.48 -13.12
C ALA A 927 11.65 -34.16 -11.67
N SER A 928 10.39 -33.76 -11.42
CA SER A 928 9.83 -33.46 -10.10
C SER A 928 9.90 -34.65 -9.13
N PHE A 929 9.94 -35.89 -9.64
CA PHE A 929 9.95 -37.12 -8.84
C PHE A 929 11.14 -37.23 -7.88
N ARG A 930 12.24 -36.51 -8.14
CA ARG A 930 13.38 -36.43 -7.22
C ARG A 930 13.02 -35.80 -5.87
N TYR A 931 11.97 -34.97 -5.83
CA TYR A 931 11.50 -34.27 -4.64
C TYR A 931 10.31 -34.95 -3.95
N GLN A 932 9.87 -36.12 -4.43
CA GLN A 932 8.66 -36.80 -3.92
C GLN A 932 8.63 -36.97 -2.39
N GLN A 933 9.78 -37.11 -1.75
CA GLN A 933 9.90 -37.29 -0.30
C GLN A 933 9.48 -36.06 0.51
N TYR A 934 9.47 -34.87 -0.12
CA TYR A 934 9.10 -33.62 0.53
C TYR A 934 7.59 -33.34 0.46
N PHE A 935 6.91 -33.74 -0.62
CA PHE A 935 5.52 -33.34 -0.84
C PHE A 935 4.53 -34.50 -0.96
N LEU A 936 4.91 -35.63 -1.57
CA LEU A 936 3.93 -36.59 -2.10
C LEU A 936 3.01 -37.18 -1.02
N GLN A 937 3.58 -37.57 0.13
CA GLN A 937 2.80 -38.13 1.23
C GLN A 937 1.88 -37.08 1.86
N ARG A 938 2.38 -35.85 2.07
CA ARG A 938 1.59 -34.78 2.67
C ARG A 938 0.47 -34.33 1.74
N MET A 939 0.76 -34.16 0.45
CA MET A 939 -0.25 -33.89 -0.58
C MET A 939 -1.33 -34.98 -0.62
N ALA A 940 -0.96 -36.26 -0.49
CA ALA A 940 -1.93 -37.35 -0.40
C ALA A 940 -2.85 -37.24 0.83
N ASP A 941 -2.31 -36.79 1.97
CA ASP A 941 -3.07 -36.60 3.19
C ASP A 941 -3.98 -35.35 3.09
N SER A 942 -3.52 -34.29 2.41
CA SER A 942 -4.25 -33.05 2.17
C SER A 942 -5.52 -33.19 1.33
N VAL A 943 -5.66 -34.24 0.51
CA VAL A 943 -6.92 -34.55 -0.21
C VAL A 943 -8.10 -34.76 0.77
N GLN A 944 -7.82 -35.07 2.03
CA GLN A 944 -8.83 -35.28 3.08
C GLN A 944 -8.78 -34.20 4.17
N ASP A 945 -8.16 -33.04 3.91
CA ASP A 945 -8.12 -31.93 4.86
C ASP A 945 -9.53 -31.35 5.10
N ALA A 946 -9.71 -30.67 6.23
CA ALA A 946 -10.97 -30.01 6.56
C ALA A 946 -11.22 -28.77 5.70
N SER A 947 -10.17 -28.05 5.30
CA SER A 947 -10.28 -26.87 4.43
C SER A 947 -10.51 -27.26 2.96
N PRO A 948 -11.51 -26.67 2.28
CA PRO A 948 -11.74 -26.90 0.85
C PRO A 948 -10.56 -26.43 -0.01
N GLU A 949 -9.90 -25.34 0.35
CA GLU A 949 -8.76 -24.76 -0.37
C GLU A 949 -7.57 -25.74 -0.42
N ILE A 950 -7.27 -26.40 0.71
CA ILE A 950 -6.23 -27.44 0.79
C ILE A 950 -6.59 -28.65 -0.06
N ARG A 951 -7.86 -29.10 0.01
CA ARG A 951 -8.33 -30.23 -0.79
C ARG A 951 -8.30 -29.92 -2.27
N GLN A 952 -8.61 -28.68 -2.66
CA GLN A 952 -8.55 -28.21 -4.04
C GLN A 952 -7.11 -28.28 -4.57
N ALA A 953 -6.15 -27.63 -3.90
CA ALA A 953 -4.74 -27.64 -4.30
C ALA A 953 -4.18 -29.08 -4.37
N ALA A 954 -4.41 -29.89 -3.33
CA ALA A 954 -3.95 -31.28 -3.33
C ALA A 954 -4.55 -32.11 -4.47
N SER A 955 -5.84 -31.90 -4.79
CA SER A 955 -6.51 -32.59 -5.90
C SER A 955 -5.91 -32.17 -7.24
N TYR A 956 -5.71 -30.86 -7.44
CA TYR A 956 -5.06 -30.30 -8.63
C TYR A 956 -3.67 -30.94 -8.83
N GLY A 957 -2.85 -30.99 -7.77
CA GLY A 957 -1.55 -31.67 -7.74
C GLY A 957 -1.56 -33.10 -8.25
N PHE A 958 -2.50 -33.93 -7.79
CA PHE A 958 -2.66 -35.30 -8.32
C PHE A 958 -3.15 -35.34 -9.77
N GLY A 959 -3.97 -34.36 -10.17
CA GLY A 959 -4.38 -34.19 -11.56
C GLY A 959 -3.20 -33.92 -12.49
N VAL A 960 -2.34 -32.97 -12.14
CA VAL A 960 -1.12 -32.65 -12.91
C VAL A 960 -0.06 -33.76 -12.79
N MET A 961 0.02 -34.51 -11.69
CA MET A 961 0.85 -35.73 -11.65
C MET A 961 0.41 -36.76 -12.68
N GLY A 962 -0.91 -36.95 -12.82
CA GLY A 962 -1.47 -37.83 -13.83
C GLY A 962 -1.14 -37.37 -15.25
N MET A 963 -1.27 -36.07 -15.52
CA MET A 963 -1.10 -35.50 -16.86
C MET A 963 0.36 -35.27 -17.28
N ASN A 964 1.21 -34.79 -16.37
CA ASN A 964 2.56 -34.30 -16.66
C ASN A 964 3.67 -35.15 -16.01
N GLY A 965 3.40 -35.80 -14.87
CA GLY A 965 4.41 -36.50 -14.07
C GLY A 965 5.00 -37.77 -14.73
N GLY A 966 4.28 -38.36 -15.69
CA GLY A 966 4.73 -39.54 -16.42
C GLY A 966 4.67 -40.86 -15.62
N PRO A 967 5.26 -41.96 -16.15
CA PRO A 967 5.06 -43.31 -15.62
C PRO A 967 5.57 -43.52 -14.18
N VAL A 968 6.51 -42.70 -13.70
CA VAL A 968 7.05 -42.81 -12.33
C VAL A 968 5.98 -42.54 -11.27
N TYR A 969 4.98 -41.71 -11.57
CA TYR A 969 3.86 -41.41 -10.69
C TYR A 969 2.69 -42.37 -10.84
N ALA A 970 2.75 -43.36 -11.74
CA ALA A 970 1.61 -44.25 -12.03
C ALA A 970 1.08 -44.96 -10.77
N ARG A 971 1.98 -45.36 -9.87
CA ARG A 971 1.61 -46.00 -8.61
C ARG A 971 0.92 -45.02 -7.66
N ALA A 972 1.48 -43.83 -7.48
CA ALA A 972 0.90 -42.78 -6.64
C ALA A 972 -0.49 -42.35 -7.16
N CYS A 973 -0.64 -42.20 -8.48
CA CYS A 973 -1.91 -41.89 -9.13
C CYS A 973 -2.96 -42.99 -8.90
N ALA A 974 -2.56 -44.27 -8.90
CA ALA A 974 -3.48 -45.36 -8.59
C ALA A 974 -3.85 -45.40 -7.10
N ASP A 975 -2.88 -45.17 -6.21
CA ASP A 975 -3.06 -45.26 -4.76
C ASP A 975 -3.92 -44.11 -4.19
N ILE A 976 -3.97 -42.94 -4.85
CA ILE A 976 -4.76 -41.79 -4.38
C ILE A 976 -6.25 -41.88 -4.71
N LEU A 977 -6.64 -42.60 -5.77
CA LEU A 977 -8.03 -42.64 -6.27
C LEU A 977 -9.07 -42.91 -5.18
N PRO A 978 -8.88 -43.87 -4.24
CA PRO A 978 -9.87 -44.09 -3.18
C PRO A 978 -10.11 -42.86 -2.29
N ARG A 979 -9.08 -42.03 -2.04
CA ARG A 979 -9.20 -40.81 -1.24
C ARG A 979 -9.95 -39.72 -2.01
N LEU A 980 -9.64 -39.54 -3.30
CA LEU A 980 -10.38 -38.61 -4.18
C LEU A 980 -11.85 -39.02 -4.26
N PHE A 981 -12.16 -40.30 -4.38
CA PHE A 981 -13.54 -40.79 -4.47
C PHE A 981 -14.29 -40.53 -3.17
N GLN A 982 -13.64 -40.80 -2.03
CA GLN A 982 -14.22 -40.51 -0.72
C GLN A 982 -14.55 -39.01 -0.56
N MET A 983 -13.70 -38.12 -1.06
CA MET A 983 -13.94 -36.67 -1.04
C MET A 983 -15.14 -36.29 -1.92
N ILE A 984 -15.21 -36.82 -3.14
CA ILE A 984 -16.30 -36.54 -4.09
C ILE A 984 -17.65 -37.06 -3.58
N ASP A 985 -17.65 -38.25 -2.96
CA ASP A 985 -18.85 -38.91 -2.46
C ASP A 985 -19.33 -38.38 -1.08
N GLN A 986 -18.68 -37.34 -0.51
CA GLN A 986 -19.18 -36.71 0.71
C GLN A 986 -20.57 -36.09 0.50
N PRO A 987 -21.49 -36.17 1.48
CA PRO A 987 -22.86 -35.66 1.32
C PRO A 987 -22.96 -34.16 0.98
N ASP A 988 -21.99 -33.38 1.43
CA ASP A 988 -21.89 -31.92 1.29
C ASP A 988 -20.84 -31.48 0.26
N SER A 989 -20.33 -32.42 -0.56
CA SER A 989 -19.28 -32.15 -1.56
C SER A 989 -19.69 -31.12 -2.62
N ARG A 990 -20.99 -31.03 -2.92
CA ARG A 990 -21.60 -30.10 -3.87
C ARG A 990 -22.23 -28.86 -3.23
N SER A 991 -21.90 -28.57 -1.96
CA SER A 991 -22.26 -27.29 -1.33
C SER A 991 -21.45 -26.13 -1.94
N THR A 992 -21.92 -24.90 -1.77
CA THR A 992 -21.26 -23.69 -2.30
C THR A 992 -19.82 -23.53 -1.82
N GLU A 993 -19.49 -24.02 -0.63
CA GLU A 993 -18.13 -23.94 -0.05
C GLU A 993 -17.20 -25.04 -0.59
N ASN A 994 -17.74 -26.22 -0.89
CA ASN A 994 -16.94 -27.40 -1.22
C ASN A 994 -16.88 -27.72 -2.72
N ASN A 995 -17.76 -27.14 -3.54
CA ASN A 995 -17.94 -27.60 -4.91
C ASN A 995 -16.69 -27.41 -5.78
N THR A 996 -15.99 -26.27 -5.71
CA THR A 996 -14.72 -26.04 -6.43
C THR A 996 -13.67 -27.12 -6.14
N ALA A 997 -13.50 -27.49 -4.87
CA ALA A 997 -12.57 -28.55 -4.47
C ALA A 997 -13.02 -29.92 -5.04
N THR A 998 -14.32 -30.20 -4.98
CA THR A 998 -14.91 -31.43 -5.52
C THR A 998 -14.76 -31.53 -7.04
N GLU A 999 -14.96 -30.42 -7.77
CA GLU A 999 -14.77 -30.36 -9.21
C GLU A 999 -13.30 -30.60 -9.58
N ASN A 1000 -12.36 -30.02 -8.84
CA ASN A 1000 -10.93 -30.30 -8.98
C ASN A 1000 -10.60 -31.78 -8.72
N ALA A 1001 -11.21 -32.42 -7.73
CA ALA A 1001 -11.05 -33.86 -7.49
C ALA A 1001 -11.59 -34.71 -8.66
N ILE A 1002 -12.75 -34.36 -9.22
CA ILE A 1002 -13.32 -35.03 -10.42
C ILE A 1002 -12.37 -34.83 -11.61
N ALA A 1003 -11.82 -33.64 -11.78
CA ALA A 1003 -10.89 -33.33 -12.85
C ALA A 1003 -9.54 -34.06 -12.68
N ALA A 1004 -9.04 -34.19 -11.46
CA ALA A 1004 -7.86 -34.99 -11.13
C ALA A 1004 -8.05 -36.46 -11.52
N VAL A 1005 -9.20 -37.06 -11.16
CA VAL A 1005 -9.55 -38.42 -11.61
C VAL A 1005 -9.60 -38.50 -13.14
N SER A 1006 -10.17 -37.50 -13.81
CA SER A 1006 -10.23 -37.44 -15.27
C SER A 1006 -8.83 -37.44 -15.91
N LYS A 1007 -7.93 -36.60 -15.40
CA LYS A 1007 -6.54 -36.50 -15.85
C LYS A 1007 -5.79 -37.82 -15.62
N ILE A 1008 -5.94 -38.43 -14.44
CA ILE A 1008 -5.33 -39.74 -14.14
C ILE A 1008 -5.86 -40.84 -15.08
N PHE A 1009 -7.17 -40.91 -15.30
CA PHE A 1009 -7.77 -41.91 -16.19
C PHE A 1009 -7.33 -41.75 -17.64
N LYS A 1010 -7.16 -40.51 -18.11
CA LYS A 1010 -6.72 -40.22 -19.47
C LYS A 1010 -5.24 -40.49 -19.68
N TYR A 1011 -4.38 -40.05 -18.76
CA TYR A 1011 -2.94 -39.96 -19.00
C TYR A 1011 -2.11 -40.99 -18.24
N ASN A 1012 -2.57 -41.50 -17.08
CA ASN A 1012 -1.78 -42.39 -16.21
C ASN A 1012 -2.59 -43.55 -15.59
N ASN A 1013 -3.28 -44.32 -16.43
CA ASN A 1013 -4.17 -45.40 -15.99
C ASN A 1013 -3.50 -46.79 -15.87
N SER A 1014 -2.20 -46.90 -16.12
CA SER A 1014 -1.51 -48.20 -16.27
C SER A 1014 -1.52 -49.12 -15.03
N GLN A 1015 -1.66 -48.54 -13.84
CA GLN A 1015 -1.69 -49.26 -12.56
C GLN A 1015 -3.10 -49.33 -11.94
N ILE A 1016 -4.14 -48.92 -12.67
CA ILE A 1016 -5.53 -48.88 -12.18
C ILE A 1016 -6.20 -50.23 -12.40
N GLU A 1017 -6.65 -50.85 -11.32
CA GLU A 1017 -7.48 -52.06 -11.37
C GLU A 1017 -8.97 -51.70 -11.54
N ASN A 1018 -9.76 -52.58 -12.16
CA ASN A 1018 -11.21 -52.40 -12.35
C ASN A 1018 -11.63 -51.12 -13.11
N PHE A 1019 -10.80 -50.61 -14.01
CA PHE A 1019 -10.99 -49.35 -14.73
C PHE A 1019 -12.42 -49.08 -15.23
N ASN A 1020 -13.05 -50.05 -15.92
CA ASN A 1020 -14.41 -49.87 -16.46
C ASN A 1020 -15.48 -49.59 -15.38
N LYS A 1021 -15.33 -50.16 -14.18
CA LYS A 1021 -16.26 -49.87 -13.07
C LYS A 1021 -16.02 -48.46 -12.54
N LEU A 1022 -14.75 -48.07 -12.40
CA LEU A 1022 -14.40 -46.74 -11.92
C LEU A 1022 -14.81 -45.66 -12.91
N LEU A 1023 -14.72 -45.95 -14.21
CA LEU A 1023 -15.18 -45.06 -15.28
C LEU A 1023 -16.70 -44.83 -15.22
N GLN A 1024 -17.47 -45.85 -14.83
CA GLN A 1024 -18.92 -45.71 -14.63
C GLN A 1024 -19.24 -44.80 -13.43
N VAL A 1025 -18.48 -44.92 -12.34
CA VAL A 1025 -18.62 -44.06 -11.16
C VAL A 1025 -18.26 -42.61 -11.53
N TRP A 1026 -17.13 -42.40 -12.21
CA TRP A 1026 -16.73 -41.09 -12.69
C TRP A 1026 -17.80 -40.40 -13.54
N PHE A 1027 -18.43 -41.13 -14.46
CA PHE A 1027 -19.50 -40.59 -15.29
C PHE A 1027 -20.71 -40.12 -14.47
N SER A 1028 -20.97 -40.73 -13.30
CA SER A 1028 -22.07 -40.37 -12.42
C SER A 1028 -21.86 -39.08 -11.63
N TRP A 1029 -20.61 -38.60 -11.52
CA TRP A 1029 -20.31 -37.35 -10.81
C TRP A 1029 -20.56 -36.10 -11.64
N LEU A 1030 -20.65 -36.21 -12.98
CA LEU A 1030 -20.89 -35.06 -13.86
C LEU A 1030 -22.33 -34.53 -13.72
N PRO A 1031 -22.56 -33.20 -13.90
CA PRO A 1031 -21.69 -32.19 -14.51
C PRO A 1031 -20.67 -31.53 -13.56
N ILE A 1032 -19.75 -30.78 -14.15
CA ILE A 1032 -18.93 -29.76 -13.48
C ILE A 1032 -19.04 -28.45 -14.27
N HIS A 1033 -18.98 -27.29 -13.59
CA HIS A 1033 -19.16 -25.99 -14.23
C HIS A 1033 -18.60 -24.77 -13.48
N GLU A 1034 -18.10 -24.90 -12.25
CA GLU A 1034 -17.54 -23.76 -11.50
C GLU A 1034 -16.08 -23.49 -11.86
N ASP A 1035 -15.25 -24.54 -11.97
CA ASP A 1035 -13.85 -24.37 -12.35
C ASP A 1035 -13.70 -24.41 -13.88
N THR A 1036 -13.63 -23.22 -14.50
CA THR A 1036 -13.54 -23.09 -15.96
C THR A 1036 -12.20 -23.53 -16.54
N GLU A 1037 -11.15 -23.65 -15.74
CA GLU A 1037 -9.84 -24.15 -16.18
C GLU A 1037 -9.83 -25.69 -16.24
N GLU A 1038 -10.46 -26.33 -15.25
CA GLU A 1038 -10.55 -27.79 -15.17
C GLU A 1038 -11.63 -28.39 -16.08
N THR A 1039 -12.72 -27.65 -16.31
CA THR A 1039 -13.86 -28.08 -17.13
C THR A 1039 -13.45 -28.61 -18.52
N PRO A 1040 -12.59 -27.91 -19.31
CA PRO A 1040 -12.08 -28.42 -20.59
C PRO A 1040 -11.40 -29.79 -20.52
N HIS A 1041 -10.70 -30.12 -19.42
CA HIS A 1041 -10.03 -31.41 -19.26
C HIS A 1041 -11.03 -32.56 -19.11
N VAL A 1042 -12.10 -32.33 -18.33
CA VAL A 1042 -13.15 -33.32 -18.07
C VAL A 1042 -14.01 -33.56 -19.30
N TYR A 1043 -14.54 -32.51 -19.91
CA TYR A 1043 -15.37 -32.63 -21.11
C TYR A 1043 -14.55 -33.05 -22.33
N GLY A 1044 -13.28 -32.66 -22.40
CA GLY A 1044 -12.34 -33.14 -23.41
C GLY A 1044 -12.13 -34.65 -23.32
N TYR A 1045 -11.97 -35.19 -22.10
CA TYR A 1045 -11.87 -36.64 -21.89
C TYR A 1045 -13.19 -37.37 -22.17
N LEU A 1046 -14.33 -36.78 -21.80
CA LEU A 1046 -15.65 -37.30 -22.16
C LEU A 1046 -15.80 -37.43 -23.69
N CYS A 1047 -15.36 -36.42 -24.45
CA CYS A 1047 -15.33 -36.47 -25.91
C CYS A 1047 -14.44 -37.61 -26.43
N ASP A 1048 -13.24 -37.82 -25.86
CA ASP A 1048 -12.33 -38.92 -26.24
C ASP A 1048 -13.03 -40.29 -26.07
N LEU A 1049 -13.78 -40.46 -24.97
CA LEU A 1049 -14.50 -41.70 -24.67
C LEU A 1049 -15.70 -41.94 -25.62
N ILE A 1050 -16.40 -40.88 -26.02
CA ILE A 1050 -17.50 -40.97 -26.97
C ILE A 1050 -16.98 -41.28 -28.38
N GLU A 1051 -15.95 -40.55 -28.82
CA GLU A 1051 -15.32 -40.74 -30.13
C GLU A 1051 -14.71 -42.15 -30.28
N SER A 1052 -14.26 -42.75 -29.17
CA SER A 1052 -13.79 -44.14 -29.12
C SER A 1052 -14.91 -45.19 -28.97
N ASN A 1053 -16.19 -44.78 -28.96
CA ASN A 1053 -17.35 -45.65 -28.72
C ASN A 1053 -17.21 -46.48 -27.42
N ASN A 1054 -16.76 -45.85 -26.33
CA ASN A 1054 -16.59 -46.53 -25.06
C ASN A 1054 -17.94 -47.08 -24.55
N PRO A 1055 -18.08 -48.40 -24.31
CA PRO A 1055 -19.37 -49.03 -23.99
C PRO A 1055 -19.93 -48.63 -22.62
N VAL A 1056 -19.08 -48.12 -21.70
CA VAL A 1056 -19.51 -47.62 -20.39
C VAL A 1056 -20.19 -46.25 -20.54
N ILE A 1057 -19.61 -45.37 -21.36
CA ILE A 1057 -20.10 -43.99 -21.53
C ILE A 1057 -21.28 -43.92 -22.48
N VAL A 1058 -21.22 -44.58 -23.63
CA VAL A 1058 -22.32 -44.58 -24.61
C VAL A 1058 -23.49 -45.46 -24.13
N GLY A 1059 -23.18 -46.51 -23.35
CA GLY A 1059 -24.15 -47.47 -22.86
C GLY A 1059 -24.64 -48.44 -23.95
N ALA A 1060 -25.23 -49.56 -23.53
CA ALA A 1060 -25.87 -50.48 -24.47
C ALA A 1060 -27.01 -49.77 -25.21
N GLU A 1061 -27.06 -49.92 -26.53
CA GLU A 1061 -28.07 -49.26 -27.38
C GLU A 1061 -28.11 -47.72 -27.24
N ASN A 1062 -26.99 -47.08 -26.93
CA ASN A 1062 -26.88 -45.62 -26.77
C ASN A 1062 -27.72 -45.04 -25.62
N CYS A 1063 -28.05 -45.84 -24.60
CA CYS A 1063 -28.96 -45.44 -23.53
C CYS A 1063 -28.47 -44.24 -22.70
N ASN A 1064 -27.16 -43.98 -22.66
CA ASN A 1064 -26.56 -42.87 -21.92
C ASN A 1064 -26.39 -41.59 -22.76
N VAL A 1065 -26.59 -41.66 -24.09
CA VAL A 1065 -26.42 -40.50 -24.99
C VAL A 1065 -27.29 -39.31 -24.59
N PRO A 1066 -28.57 -39.47 -24.16
CA PRO A 1066 -29.34 -38.34 -23.64
C PRO A 1066 -28.67 -37.63 -22.46
N ALA A 1067 -28.15 -38.38 -21.49
CA ALA A 1067 -27.45 -37.81 -20.33
C ALA A 1067 -26.22 -37.01 -20.77
N VAL A 1068 -25.41 -37.54 -21.70
CA VAL A 1068 -24.26 -36.83 -22.28
C VAL A 1068 -24.67 -35.51 -22.93
N ILE A 1069 -25.74 -35.51 -23.73
CA ILE A 1069 -26.22 -34.27 -24.37
C ILE A 1069 -26.69 -33.24 -23.35
N ARG A 1070 -27.28 -33.67 -22.23
CA ARG A 1070 -27.62 -32.78 -21.13
C ARG A 1070 -26.39 -32.15 -20.50
N LEU A 1071 -25.32 -32.92 -20.27
CA LEU A 1071 -24.04 -32.37 -19.76
C LEU A 1071 -23.49 -31.27 -20.68
N PHE A 1072 -23.54 -31.47 -22.00
CA PHE A 1072 -23.10 -30.45 -22.96
C PHE A 1072 -23.99 -29.21 -22.94
N ALA A 1073 -25.31 -29.39 -22.79
CA ALA A 1073 -26.24 -28.27 -22.70
C ALA A 1073 -26.01 -27.46 -21.42
N ASP A 1074 -25.76 -28.13 -20.29
CA ASP A 1074 -25.44 -27.52 -19.00
C ASP A 1074 -24.15 -26.69 -19.08
N SER A 1075 -23.06 -27.25 -19.64
CA SER A 1075 -21.79 -26.52 -19.77
C SER A 1075 -21.89 -25.27 -20.65
N PHE A 1076 -22.70 -25.30 -21.71
CA PHE A 1076 -22.95 -24.10 -22.53
C PHE A 1076 -23.89 -23.11 -21.84
N SER A 1077 -24.88 -23.59 -21.08
CA SER A 1077 -25.81 -22.74 -20.35
C SER A 1077 -25.13 -21.99 -19.21
N LYS A 1078 -24.16 -22.63 -18.56
CA LYS A 1078 -23.34 -22.05 -17.48
C LYS A 1078 -22.11 -21.29 -18.00
N SER A 1079 -21.90 -21.26 -19.30
CA SER A 1079 -20.70 -20.69 -19.94
C SER A 1079 -19.38 -21.28 -19.42
N SER A 1080 -19.40 -22.51 -18.89
CA SER A 1080 -18.19 -23.18 -18.39
C SER A 1080 -17.33 -23.76 -19.51
N ILE A 1081 -17.90 -23.94 -20.70
CA ILE A 1081 -17.16 -24.21 -21.94
C ILE A 1081 -17.61 -23.22 -23.01
N GLU A 1082 -16.65 -22.49 -23.59
CA GLU A 1082 -16.91 -21.68 -24.77
C GLU A 1082 -17.18 -22.54 -26.01
N VAL A 1083 -18.23 -22.22 -26.77
CA VAL A 1083 -18.59 -22.91 -28.02
C VAL A 1083 -17.44 -22.92 -29.03
N ASN A 1084 -16.64 -21.86 -29.07
CA ASN A 1084 -15.52 -21.70 -30.02
C ASN A 1084 -14.22 -22.36 -29.55
N SER A 1085 -14.15 -22.84 -28.32
CA SER A 1085 -12.99 -23.59 -27.82
C SER A 1085 -12.81 -24.92 -28.56
N ILE A 1086 -11.62 -25.50 -28.50
CA ILE A 1086 -11.31 -26.82 -29.12
C ILE A 1086 -12.29 -27.89 -28.60
N VAL A 1087 -12.55 -27.90 -27.29
CA VAL A 1087 -13.47 -28.86 -26.66
C VAL A 1087 -14.93 -28.56 -27.04
N GLY A 1088 -15.33 -27.28 -27.02
CA GLY A 1088 -16.67 -26.86 -27.44
C GLY A 1088 -17.00 -27.27 -28.87
N GLN A 1089 -16.05 -27.12 -29.80
CA GLN A 1089 -16.23 -27.58 -31.18
C GLN A 1089 -16.37 -29.11 -31.30
N ARG A 1090 -15.61 -29.88 -30.50
CA ARG A 1090 -15.77 -31.35 -30.44
C ARG A 1090 -17.16 -31.74 -29.91
N MET A 1091 -17.63 -31.07 -28.87
CA MET A 1091 -18.98 -31.27 -28.33
C MET A 1091 -20.06 -30.96 -29.37
N VAL A 1092 -19.91 -29.87 -30.12
CA VAL A 1092 -20.80 -29.50 -31.23
C VAL A 1092 -20.77 -30.53 -32.36
N LEU A 1093 -19.62 -31.11 -32.69
CA LEU A 1093 -19.52 -32.18 -33.70
C LEU A 1093 -20.26 -33.45 -33.26
N ILE A 1094 -20.09 -33.85 -31.99
CA ILE A 1094 -20.83 -34.98 -31.40
C ILE A 1094 -22.34 -34.69 -31.41
N LEU A 1095 -22.76 -33.47 -31.03
CA LEU A 1095 -24.17 -33.03 -31.09
C LEU A 1095 -24.74 -33.10 -32.50
N LYS A 1096 -24.00 -32.63 -33.52
CA LYS A 1096 -24.39 -32.71 -34.93
C LYS A 1096 -24.53 -34.15 -35.39
N HIS A 1097 -23.66 -35.06 -34.92
CA HIS A 1097 -23.80 -36.48 -35.20
C HIS A 1097 -25.08 -37.07 -34.60
N VAL A 1098 -25.38 -36.77 -33.33
CA VAL A 1098 -26.64 -37.21 -32.67
C VAL A 1098 -27.88 -36.64 -33.38
N GLN A 1099 -27.80 -35.40 -33.91
CA GLN A 1099 -28.86 -34.80 -34.72
C GLN A 1099 -29.21 -35.62 -35.97
N THR A 1100 -28.27 -36.38 -36.52
CA THR A 1100 -28.52 -37.28 -37.66
C THR A 1100 -29.35 -38.51 -37.30
N ILE A 1101 -29.62 -38.75 -36.00
CA ILE A 1101 -30.42 -39.85 -35.46
C ILE A 1101 -31.68 -39.28 -34.79
N PRO A 1102 -32.78 -39.06 -35.54
CA PRO A 1102 -33.93 -38.26 -35.05
C PRO A 1102 -34.59 -38.80 -33.79
N THR A 1103 -34.65 -40.12 -33.62
CA THR A 1103 -35.27 -40.77 -32.45
C THR A 1103 -34.49 -40.50 -31.16
N ILE A 1104 -33.16 -40.58 -31.22
CA ILE A 1104 -32.29 -40.27 -30.08
C ILE A 1104 -32.29 -38.77 -29.82
N PHE A 1105 -32.17 -37.94 -30.86
CA PHE A 1105 -32.16 -36.49 -30.70
C PHE A 1105 -33.44 -35.95 -30.06
N GLN A 1106 -34.62 -36.45 -30.45
CA GLN A 1106 -35.88 -36.10 -29.79
C GLN A 1106 -35.90 -36.49 -28.31
N THR A 1107 -35.34 -37.65 -27.97
CA THR A 1107 -35.21 -38.11 -26.59
C THR A 1107 -34.28 -37.19 -25.79
N CYS A 1108 -33.16 -36.77 -26.37
CA CYS A 1108 -32.25 -35.79 -25.76
C CYS A 1108 -32.95 -34.45 -25.53
N MET A 1109 -33.66 -33.90 -26.51
CA MET A 1109 -34.34 -32.60 -26.37
C MET A 1109 -35.47 -32.62 -25.33
N ALA A 1110 -36.09 -33.76 -25.09
CA ALA A 1110 -37.21 -33.90 -24.15
C ALA A 1110 -36.77 -33.81 -22.68
N ILE A 1111 -35.51 -34.10 -22.36
CA ILE A 1111 -34.99 -34.08 -20.99
C ILE A 1111 -34.34 -32.74 -20.60
N LEU A 1112 -34.22 -31.80 -21.54
CA LEU A 1112 -33.57 -30.51 -21.34
C LEU A 1112 -34.53 -29.43 -20.84
N SER A 1113 -34.04 -28.56 -19.97
CA SER A 1113 -34.69 -27.32 -19.57
C SER A 1113 -34.86 -26.36 -20.76
N ILE A 1114 -35.61 -25.27 -20.58
CA ILE A 1114 -35.74 -24.24 -21.63
C ILE A 1114 -34.39 -23.55 -21.86
N GLU A 1115 -33.67 -23.29 -20.78
CA GLU A 1115 -32.37 -22.62 -20.78
C GLU A 1115 -31.31 -23.47 -21.49
N GLU A 1116 -31.20 -24.75 -21.12
CA GLU A 1116 -30.32 -25.74 -21.75
C GLU A 1116 -30.62 -25.89 -23.26
N ARG A 1117 -31.91 -25.90 -23.64
CA ARG A 1117 -32.31 -25.94 -25.06
C ARG A 1117 -31.88 -24.70 -25.83
N ASN A 1118 -32.01 -23.52 -25.22
CA ASN A 1118 -31.60 -22.28 -25.85
C ASN A 1118 -30.08 -22.22 -26.02
N ALA A 1119 -29.32 -22.62 -24.99
CA ALA A 1119 -27.87 -22.68 -25.04
C ALA A 1119 -27.38 -23.66 -26.13
N LEU A 1120 -27.97 -24.86 -26.19
CA LEU A 1120 -27.63 -25.86 -27.19
C LEU A 1120 -28.01 -25.42 -28.62
N ALA A 1121 -29.15 -24.75 -28.80
CA ALA A 1121 -29.55 -24.17 -30.08
C ALA A 1121 -28.58 -23.06 -30.53
N ALA A 1122 -28.17 -22.18 -29.60
CA ALA A 1122 -27.17 -21.16 -29.86
C ALA A 1122 -25.84 -21.80 -30.31
N ALA A 1123 -25.35 -22.81 -29.58
CA ALA A 1123 -24.11 -23.52 -29.91
C ALA A 1123 -24.16 -24.21 -31.29
N LEU A 1124 -25.30 -24.80 -31.68
CA LEU A 1124 -25.47 -25.39 -33.01
C LEU A 1124 -25.56 -24.36 -34.14
N SER A 1125 -26.06 -23.16 -33.84
CA SER A 1125 -26.23 -22.06 -34.80
C SER A 1125 -24.93 -21.27 -35.04
N ALA A 1126 -23.97 -21.35 -34.12
CA ALA A 1126 -22.64 -20.78 -34.29
C ALA A 1126 -21.91 -21.49 -35.46
N THR A 1127 -21.96 -20.88 -36.64
CA THR A 1127 -21.18 -21.33 -37.80
C THR A 1127 -19.70 -21.09 -37.54
N ALA A 1128 -18.85 -22.08 -37.83
CA ALA A 1128 -17.40 -21.95 -37.78
C ALA A 1128 -16.93 -20.79 -38.68
N THR A 1129 -16.66 -19.63 -38.08
CA THR A 1129 -15.80 -18.61 -38.66
C THR A 1129 -14.39 -19.21 -38.70
N PRO A 1130 -13.67 -19.21 -39.83
CA PRO A 1130 -12.28 -19.64 -39.84
C PRO A 1130 -11.54 -18.75 -38.84
N ALA A 1131 -10.88 -19.36 -37.86
CA ALA A 1131 -10.03 -18.64 -36.93
C ALA A 1131 -9.07 -17.76 -37.74
N GLN A 1132 -9.21 -16.44 -37.62
CA GLN A 1132 -8.07 -15.56 -37.83
C GLN A 1132 -7.02 -16.05 -36.85
N THR A 1133 -5.88 -16.49 -37.38
CA THR A 1133 -4.68 -16.79 -36.60
C THR A 1133 -4.24 -15.52 -35.89
N HIS A 1134 -4.85 -15.22 -34.74
CA HIS A 1134 -4.18 -14.53 -33.67
C HIS A 1134 -3.27 -15.56 -33.02
N SER A 1135 -1.98 -15.30 -33.10
CA SER A 1135 -0.93 -16.06 -32.46
C SER A 1135 -1.09 -15.96 -30.94
N ASN A 1136 -1.95 -16.80 -30.36
CA ASN A 1136 -1.82 -17.21 -28.97
C ASN A 1136 -0.81 -18.35 -28.92
N SER A 1137 0.33 -18.06 -28.31
CA SER A 1137 1.41 -18.98 -28.02
C SER A 1137 0.98 -20.01 -26.99
N THR A 1138 0.25 -21.05 -27.40
CA THR A 1138 0.27 -22.34 -26.70
C THR A 1138 1.57 -23.04 -27.02
N LEU A 1139 2.52 -22.99 -26.07
CA LEU A 1139 3.73 -23.81 -26.04
C LEU A 1139 3.35 -25.29 -25.90
N THR A 1140 3.08 -25.96 -27.01
CA THR A 1140 3.11 -27.42 -27.07
C THR A 1140 4.55 -27.88 -27.29
N SER A 1141 5.20 -28.30 -26.21
CA SER A 1141 6.50 -28.97 -26.22
C SER A 1141 6.38 -30.39 -26.77
N SER A 1142 6.52 -30.54 -28.09
CA SER A 1142 6.82 -31.85 -28.70
C SER A 1142 8.25 -31.84 -29.23
N VAL A 1143 9.23 -32.03 -28.34
CA VAL A 1143 10.62 -32.32 -28.76
C VAL A 1143 10.71 -33.83 -29.01
N GLY A 1144 10.55 -34.20 -30.27
CA GLY A 1144 10.87 -35.53 -30.76
C GLY A 1144 12.37 -35.78 -30.64
N VAL A 1145 12.74 -36.72 -29.77
CA VAL A 1145 14.06 -37.35 -29.73
C VAL A 1145 14.26 -38.15 -31.03
N MET A 1146 15.28 -37.81 -31.82
CA MET A 1146 15.85 -38.72 -32.82
C MET A 1146 17.38 -38.55 -32.89
N PRO A 1147 18.13 -39.62 -33.20
CA PRO A 1147 19.50 -39.80 -32.75
C PRO A 1147 20.55 -39.32 -33.75
N THR A 1148 21.69 -38.93 -33.22
CA THR A 1148 22.93 -38.58 -33.92
C THR A 1148 23.48 -39.71 -34.78
N HIS A 1149 23.76 -39.46 -36.06
CA HIS A 1149 24.80 -40.18 -36.80
C HIS A 1149 25.48 -39.33 -37.90
N ASN A 1150 26.78 -39.13 -37.69
CA ASN A 1150 27.90 -38.91 -38.62
C ASN A 1150 27.65 -38.66 -40.13
N GLY A 1151 28.35 -37.65 -40.67
CA GLY A 1151 29.14 -37.85 -41.90
C GLY A 1151 29.24 -36.69 -42.90
N ARG A 1152 30.39 -35.98 -42.85
CA ARG A 1152 31.18 -35.42 -43.96
C ARG A 1152 30.49 -34.58 -45.06
N GLY A 1153 30.95 -33.33 -45.16
CA GLY A 1153 31.83 -32.94 -46.28
C GLY A 1153 31.25 -32.06 -47.40
N GLU A 1154 31.95 -30.94 -47.60
CA GLU A 1154 32.20 -30.20 -48.84
C GLU A 1154 31.47 -28.88 -49.12
N HIS A 1155 32.35 -27.90 -49.36
CA HIS A 1155 32.20 -26.54 -49.86
C HIS A 1155 31.37 -26.41 -51.14
N VAL A 1156 30.72 -25.24 -51.34
CA VAL A 1156 31.07 -24.21 -52.34
C VAL A 1156 30.14 -22.97 -52.18
N PRO A 1157 30.65 -21.72 -52.32
CA PRO A 1157 29.90 -20.46 -52.14
C PRO A 1157 29.51 -19.78 -53.47
N VAL A 1158 28.42 -18.99 -53.49
CA VAL A 1158 28.09 -18.00 -54.56
C VAL A 1158 27.20 -16.89 -53.94
N ILE A 1159 27.73 -15.71 -53.58
CA ILE A 1159 27.82 -14.42 -54.33
C ILE A 1159 26.47 -13.68 -54.53
N MET A 1160 26.38 -12.54 -53.81
CA MET A 1160 25.83 -11.19 -54.12
C MET A 1160 24.66 -11.02 -55.13
N ASN A 1161 23.61 -10.29 -54.72
CA ASN A 1161 23.45 -8.88 -55.17
C ASN A 1161 22.33 -8.09 -54.46
N ASN A 1162 22.71 -6.86 -54.10
CA ASN A 1162 21.95 -5.62 -53.85
C ASN A 1162 20.61 -5.45 -54.61
N HIS A 1163 19.58 -4.84 -54.01
CA HIS A 1163 19.36 -3.38 -53.92
C HIS A 1163 17.93 -3.02 -53.46
N HIS A 1164 17.87 -2.12 -52.47
CA HIS A 1164 17.04 -0.91 -52.39
C HIS A 1164 15.62 -0.82 -53.01
N ALA A 1165 14.69 -0.44 -52.12
CA ALA A 1165 13.91 0.82 -52.12
C ALA A 1165 12.38 0.74 -52.32
N SER A 1166 11.71 1.31 -51.31
CA SER A 1166 10.50 2.14 -51.34
C SER A 1166 9.20 1.52 -51.87
N LEU A 1167 8.27 1.24 -50.96
CA LEU A 1167 7.26 2.23 -50.51
C LEU A 1167 6.75 1.83 -49.11
#